data_AF-A0A7H4PA28-F1
#
_entry.id   AF-A0A7H4PA28-F1
#
_cell.length_a   1.000
_cell.length_b   1.000
_cell.length_c   1.000
_cell.angle_alpha   90.00
_cell.angle_beta   90.00
_cell.angle_gamma   90.00
#
_symmetry.space_group_name_H-M   'P 1'
#
loop_
_entity.id
_entity.type
_entity.pdbx_description
1 polymer ?
#
loop_
_entity_poly.entity_id
_entity_poly.type
_entity_poly.pdbx_seq_one_letter_code
_entity_poly.pdbx_strand_id
1 'polypeptide(L)'
;MAETKSQQSRLLVTLTALFAAFCGLYLLAGGAWLVALGGSWYYPVAGLVMLAVTVLLFRGKRSALWLYAALLLATMIWGVWEVGFDFWALTPRSDILVFFGIWLILPFVWRRLPIPSSGAVAGLVVALLISGGILTWAGFNDPQEVNGTLSADATPAAPISEVADGDWSAYGRNQEGQRYSPLKQINADNVKNLKEAWVFRTGDLKQPNDPGEITNEVTPIKVGDTLYLCTAHQRLFALDAATGKEKWHFDPQLNADPSFQHVTCRGVSYHEAKADNAPADVVADCPRRIILPVNDGRLFAINAETGKLCESFANKGILNLQTNMPVTTPGMYEPTSPPIITDKTIVIAGAVTDNFSTREPSGVIRGFDVNTGKLLWAFDPGAKDPNAIPDDEHHFTLNSPNSWAPAAYDAKLDLVYLPMGVTTPDIWGGNRTPEQERYASSIVALNATTGKLAWSYQTVHHDLWDMDMPSQPTLADIDVNGKTVPVIYAPAKTGNIFVLDRRNGELVVPAPEKPVPQGAAKGDYVAKTQPFSDLSFRPKKDLTGADMWGATMFDQLVCRVIFHQLRYEGIFTPPSEQGTLVFPGNLGMFEWGGISVDPNRQVAIANPMALPFVSKLIPRGPGNPMEQPKDAKGSGTEAGIQPQYGVPYGVTLNPFLSPFGLPCKQPAWGYISALDLKTNEVVWKKRIGTPQDSLPFPMPVKLPFTMGMPMLGGPISTAGNVLFIGATADNYLRAYNMSNGEKLWQARLPAGGQATPMTYEVNGKQYVVISAGRSRFVWHEDGRLYRRLCFTGRREVKKEGPVSGPSLYGTSLSFRARRARLDELHRKSKHHPRIFMLQQMAVRHIGMLFRRIVIKFHQHFTDIAFHPDGIFPAAPVGCRRFTVFGQNTELSTVNMERMQHHVAFAGNHPPLILPFRRRKQGNIHIKGFTVDSIRIMEIKTLMTVLHLRHAAMIHVSVIHIPHIAMIHHHAMVHAGHRLVAIFFASAPASPSYRASDP
;
A
#
# COMPACT_ATOMS: atom_id res chain seq x y z
N MET A 1 7.62 -43.38 40.23
CA MET A 1 7.25 -43.57 38.80
C MET A 1 5.74 -43.59 38.56
N ALA A 2 4.96 -44.50 39.17
CA ALA A 2 3.51 -44.58 38.92
C ALA A 2 2.76 -43.28 39.30
N GLU A 3 2.95 -42.77 40.51
CA GLU A 3 2.42 -41.46 40.94
C GLU A 3 2.89 -40.32 40.04
N THR A 4 4.16 -40.36 39.62
CA THR A 4 4.78 -39.35 38.75
C THR A 4 4.06 -39.27 37.40
N LYS A 5 3.71 -40.43 36.81
CA LYS A 5 2.86 -40.50 35.61
C LYS A 5 1.42 -40.04 35.90
N SER A 6 0.86 -40.34 37.07
CA SER A 6 -0.49 -39.89 37.48
C SER A 6 -0.58 -38.36 37.62
N GLN A 7 0.39 -37.72 38.29
CA GLN A 7 0.48 -36.25 38.40
C GLN A 7 0.65 -35.59 37.03
N GLN A 8 1.57 -36.07 36.18
CA GLN A 8 1.72 -35.56 34.81
C GLN A 8 0.46 -35.78 33.95
N SER A 9 -0.32 -36.83 34.25
CA SER A 9 -1.59 -37.08 33.58
C SER A 9 -2.64 -36.04 33.95
N ARG A 10 -2.85 -35.81 35.27
CA ARG A 10 -3.76 -34.78 35.78
C ARG A 10 -3.37 -33.38 35.31
N LEU A 11 -2.08 -33.03 35.33
CA LEU A 11 -1.59 -31.71 34.90
C LEU A 11 -1.97 -31.41 33.44
N LEU A 12 -1.80 -32.36 32.52
CA LEU A 12 -2.12 -32.14 31.11
C LEU A 12 -3.63 -31.95 30.87
N VAL A 13 -4.47 -32.75 31.55
CA VAL A 13 -5.94 -32.61 31.47
C VAL A 13 -6.39 -31.27 32.07
N THR A 14 -5.82 -30.87 33.21
CA THR A 14 -6.06 -29.55 33.81
C THR A 14 -5.66 -28.41 32.87
N LEU A 15 -4.48 -28.46 32.25
CA LEU A 15 -4.06 -27.42 31.29
C LEU A 15 -4.96 -27.37 30.05
N THR A 16 -5.37 -28.54 29.53
CA THR A 16 -6.31 -28.64 28.39
C THR A 16 -7.68 -28.04 28.75
N ALA A 17 -8.19 -28.30 29.96
CA ALA A 17 -9.45 -27.73 30.44
C ALA A 17 -9.33 -26.24 30.78
N LEU A 18 -8.20 -25.77 31.32
CA LEU A 18 -7.94 -24.34 31.56
C LEU A 18 -7.85 -23.53 30.26
N PHE A 19 -7.27 -24.10 29.20
CA PHE A 19 -7.30 -23.48 27.87
C PHE A 19 -8.74 -23.35 27.35
N ALA A 20 -9.52 -24.45 27.38
CA ALA A 20 -10.94 -24.41 27.02
C ALA A 20 -11.75 -23.42 27.87
N ALA A 21 -11.41 -23.27 29.17
CA ALA A 21 -12.03 -22.30 30.07
C ALA A 21 -11.74 -20.86 29.63
N PHE A 22 -10.48 -20.56 29.31
CA PHE A 22 -10.06 -19.25 28.83
C PHE A 22 -10.76 -18.89 27.51
N CYS A 23 -10.76 -19.80 26.53
CA CYS A 23 -11.50 -19.60 25.27
C CYS A 23 -12.99 -19.37 25.53
N GLY A 24 -13.62 -20.20 26.37
CA GLY A 24 -15.04 -20.08 26.70
C GLY A 24 -15.42 -18.78 27.40
N LEU A 25 -14.60 -18.33 28.36
CA LEU A 25 -14.79 -17.04 29.03
C LEU A 25 -14.60 -15.85 28.09
N TYR A 26 -13.58 -15.89 27.22
CA TYR A 26 -13.32 -14.81 26.26
C TYR A 26 -14.46 -14.67 25.24
N LEU A 27 -14.88 -15.78 24.64
CA LEU A 27 -15.99 -15.83 23.69
C LEU A 27 -17.33 -15.42 24.35
N LEU A 28 -17.54 -15.78 25.62
CA LEU A 28 -18.72 -15.36 26.38
C LEU A 28 -18.72 -13.86 26.68
N ALA A 29 -17.62 -13.32 27.22
CA ALA A 29 -17.55 -11.91 27.61
C ALA A 29 -17.55 -10.96 26.41
N GLY A 30 -16.65 -11.18 25.44
CA GLY A 30 -16.61 -10.40 24.21
C GLY A 30 -17.85 -10.61 23.33
N GLY A 31 -18.41 -11.83 23.34
CA GLY A 31 -19.64 -12.16 22.62
C GLY A 31 -20.88 -11.50 23.22
N ALA A 32 -20.99 -11.42 24.54
CA ALA A 32 -22.07 -10.68 25.21
C ALA A 32 -21.97 -9.17 24.93
N TRP A 33 -20.75 -8.62 24.90
CA TRP A 33 -20.53 -7.22 24.50
C TRP A 33 -20.90 -6.98 23.04
N LEU A 34 -20.50 -7.86 22.13
CA LEU A 34 -20.88 -7.80 20.71
C LEU A 34 -22.41 -7.83 20.54
N VAL A 35 -23.12 -8.70 21.26
CA VAL A 35 -24.59 -8.77 21.25
C VAL A 35 -25.23 -7.50 21.80
N ALA A 36 -24.66 -6.89 22.85
CA ALA A 36 -25.13 -5.60 23.37
C ALA A 36 -24.95 -4.43 22.38
N LEU A 37 -24.07 -4.59 21.39
CA LEU A 37 -23.86 -3.67 20.26
C LEU A 37 -24.64 -4.09 18.98
N GLY A 38 -25.56 -5.04 19.09
CA GLY A 38 -26.40 -5.53 17.97
C GLY A 38 -25.73 -6.55 17.05
N GLY A 39 -24.57 -7.11 17.43
CA GLY A 39 -23.82 -8.09 16.66
C GLY A 39 -24.20 -9.56 16.90
N SER A 40 -23.32 -10.47 16.46
CA SER A 40 -23.62 -11.90 16.34
C SER A 40 -23.70 -12.67 17.66
N TRP A 41 -24.85 -13.32 17.89
CA TRP A 41 -25.13 -14.24 19.00
C TRP A 41 -24.32 -15.55 18.97
N TYR A 42 -23.58 -15.86 17.90
CA TYR A 42 -22.76 -17.07 17.82
C TYR A 42 -21.69 -17.12 18.92
N TYR A 43 -20.94 -16.03 19.12
CA TYR A 43 -19.80 -15.99 20.04
C TYR A 43 -20.18 -16.30 21.51
N PRO A 44 -21.22 -15.69 22.13
CA PRO A 44 -21.57 -16.03 23.50
C PRO A 44 -22.13 -17.46 23.64
N VAL A 45 -22.85 -17.97 22.63
CA VAL A 45 -23.34 -19.36 22.63
C VAL A 45 -22.17 -20.34 22.53
N ALA A 46 -21.21 -20.11 21.63
CA ALA A 46 -19.98 -20.90 21.52
C ALA A 46 -19.16 -20.84 22.83
N GLY A 47 -19.11 -19.68 23.49
CA GLY A 47 -18.51 -19.50 24.81
C GLY A 47 -19.14 -20.40 25.89
N LEU A 48 -20.48 -20.39 26.01
CA LEU A 48 -21.21 -21.27 26.93
C LEU A 48 -20.96 -22.76 26.64
N VAL A 49 -20.94 -23.16 25.37
CA VAL A 49 -20.64 -24.57 24.98
C VAL A 49 -19.19 -24.94 25.32
N MET A 50 -18.22 -24.05 25.13
CA MET A 50 -16.83 -24.24 25.54
C MET A 50 -16.66 -24.37 27.06
N LEU A 51 -17.45 -23.62 27.84
CA LEU A 51 -17.48 -23.76 29.31
C LEU A 51 -18.14 -25.08 29.74
N ALA A 52 -19.15 -25.56 29.02
CA ALA A 52 -19.71 -26.90 29.24
C ALA A 52 -18.69 -28.01 28.90
N VAL A 53 -17.97 -27.91 27.78
CA VAL A 53 -16.86 -28.82 27.43
C VAL A 53 -15.78 -28.80 28.49
N THR A 54 -15.40 -27.62 28.99
CA THR A 54 -14.44 -27.43 30.10
C THR A 54 -14.84 -28.23 31.35
N VAL A 55 -16.09 -28.10 31.80
CA VAL A 55 -16.61 -28.84 32.97
C VAL A 55 -16.63 -30.36 32.70
N LEU A 56 -16.94 -30.78 31.48
CA LEU A 56 -16.91 -32.20 31.10
C LEU A 56 -15.48 -32.77 31.05
N LEU A 57 -14.48 -31.98 30.60
CA LEU A 57 -13.06 -32.34 30.62
C LEU A 57 -12.53 -32.48 32.05
N PHE A 58 -12.78 -31.50 32.92
CA PHE A 58 -12.42 -31.59 34.35
C PHE A 58 -13.06 -32.79 35.05
N ARG A 59 -14.28 -33.18 34.66
CA ARG A 59 -14.99 -34.37 35.17
C ARG A 59 -14.66 -35.65 34.40
N GLY A 60 -13.71 -35.62 33.46
CA GLY A 60 -13.24 -36.79 32.71
C GLY A 60 -14.29 -37.49 31.83
N LYS A 61 -15.37 -36.80 31.45
CA LYS A 61 -16.52 -37.40 30.76
C LYS A 61 -16.29 -37.47 29.25
N ARG A 62 -16.49 -38.67 28.66
CA ARG A 62 -16.42 -38.89 27.18
C ARG A 62 -17.34 -37.99 26.35
N SER A 63 -18.40 -37.44 26.95
CA SER A 63 -19.31 -36.49 26.30
C SER A 63 -18.66 -35.13 25.98
N ALA A 64 -17.50 -34.80 26.57
CA ALA A 64 -16.73 -33.62 26.20
C ALA A 64 -16.39 -33.61 24.70
N LEU A 65 -15.90 -34.74 24.17
CA LEU A 65 -15.51 -34.86 22.76
C LEU A 65 -16.71 -34.82 21.81
N TRP A 66 -17.86 -35.38 22.21
CA TRP A 66 -19.09 -35.30 21.42
C TRP A 66 -19.66 -33.88 21.37
N LEU A 67 -19.74 -33.19 22.51
CA LEU A 67 -20.19 -31.80 22.58
C LEU A 67 -19.25 -30.87 21.80
N TYR A 68 -17.95 -31.16 21.83
CA TYR A 68 -16.94 -30.43 21.08
C TYR A 68 -17.02 -30.68 19.56
N ALA A 69 -17.25 -31.93 19.13
CA ALA A 69 -17.49 -32.25 17.72
C ALA A 69 -18.77 -31.58 17.19
N ALA A 70 -19.83 -31.53 18.01
CA ALA A 70 -21.05 -30.81 17.69
C ALA A 70 -20.83 -29.29 17.59
N LEU A 71 -20.05 -28.70 18.51
CA LEU A 71 -19.64 -27.30 18.42
C LEU A 71 -18.90 -27.02 17.10
N LEU A 72 -17.85 -27.79 16.80
CA LEU A 72 -17.05 -27.60 15.59
C LEU A 72 -17.90 -27.69 14.31
N LEU A 73 -18.81 -28.67 14.21
CA LEU A 73 -19.72 -28.79 13.08
C LEU A 73 -20.71 -27.62 13.01
N ALA A 74 -21.28 -27.18 14.14
CA ALA A 74 -22.16 -26.02 14.18
C ALA A 74 -21.42 -24.73 13.78
N THR A 75 -20.16 -24.56 14.19
CA THR A 75 -19.29 -23.47 13.75
C THR A 75 -19.07 -23.48 12.24
N MET A 76 -18.76 -24.63 11.64
CA MET A 76 -18.56 -24.72 10.19
C MET A 76 -19.84 -24.44 9.41
N ILE A 77 -20.99 -24.93 9.88
CA ILE A 77 -22.31 -24.66 9.28
C ILE A 77 -22.66 -23.17 9.38
N TRP A 78 -22.49 -22.56 10.55
CA TRP A 78 -22.68 -21.11 10.74
C TRP A 78 -21.73 -20.29 9.88
N GLY A 79 -20.45 -20.66 9.80
CA GLY A 79 -19.47 -19.95 8.96
C GLY A 79 -19.81 -20.00 7.48
N VAL A 80 -20.16 -21.17 6.95
CA VAL A 80 -20.58 -21.31 5.54
C VAL A 80 -21.90 -20.60 5.26
N TRP A 81 -22.81 -20.52 6.24
CA TRP A 81 -24.03 -19.72 6.15
C TRP A 81 -23.76 -18.20 6.16
N GLU A 82 -22.81 -17.74 6.97
CA GLU A 82 -22.54 -16.31 7.17
C GLU A 82 -21.65 -15.70 6.07
N VAL A 83 -20.69 -16.45 5.52
CA VAL A 83 -19.70 -15.96 4.52
C VAL A 83 -19.46 -16.89 3.32
N GLY A 84 -20.26 -17.95 3.16
CA GLY A 84 -20.09 -18.89 2.05
C GLY A 84 -18.78 -19.69 2.12
N PHE A 85 -18.22 -20.02 0.97
CA PHE A 85 -16.98 -20.79 0.84
C PHE A 85 -15.73 -19.93 0.63
N ASP A 86 -15.68 -18.73 1.20
CA ASP A 86 -14.42 -17.95 1.21
C ASP A 86 -13.44 -18.51 2.24
N PHE A 87 -12.28 -18.99 1.77
CA PHE A 87 -11.25 -19.58 2.64
C PHE A 87 -10.74 -18.61 3.71
N TRP A 88 -10.52 -17.36 3.35
CA TRP A 88 -9.97 -16.34 4.26
C TRP A 88 -11.00 -15.92 5.29
N ALA A 89 -12.28 -15.84 4.92
CA ALA A 89 -13.38 -15.58 5.83
C ALA A 89 -13.66 -16.76 6.79
N LEU A 90 -13.61 -18.01 6.29
CA LEU A 90 -13.88 -19.22 7.09
C LEU A 90 -12.76 -19.56 8.07
N THR A 91 -11.51 -19.21 7.76
CA THR A 91 -10.33 -19.55 8.59
C THR A 91 -10.46 -19.04 10.03
N PRO A 92 -10.57 -17.73 10.33
CA PRO A 92 -10.66 -17.25 11.72
C PRO A 92 -11.99 -17.57 12.40
N ARG A 93 -12.99 -18.12 11.68
CA ARG A 93 -14.22 -18.64 12.33
C ARG A 93 -13.98 -20.01 12.96
N SER A 94 -12.97 -20.74 12.49
CA SER A 94 -12.76 -22.16 12.79
C SER A 94 -11.36 -22.51 13.33
N ASP A 95 -10.37 -21.63 13.18
CA ASP A 95 -8.94 -21.87 13.44
C ASP A 95 -8.65 -22.52 14.81
N ILE A 96 -8.97 -21.82 15.92
CA ILE A 96 -8.69 -22.30 17.28
C ILE A 96 -9.48 -23.58 17.57
N LEU A 97 -10.66 -23.75 16.96
CA LEU A 97 -11.50 -24.93 17.17
C LEU A 97 -11.01 -26.16 16.39
N VAL A 98 -10.46 -25.98 15.19
CA VAL A 98 -9.79 -27.07 14.45
C VAL A 98 -8.52 -27.48 15.18
N PHE A 99 -7.66 -26.53 15.59
CA PHE A 99 -6.41 -26.86 16.29
C PHE A 99 -6.63 -27.48 17.68
N PHE A 100 -7.60 -26.99 18.45
CA PHE A 100 -7.93 -27.60 19.75
C PHE A 100 -8.66 -28.94 19.60
N GLY A 101 -9.46 -29.12 18.54
CA GLY A 101 -10.00 -30.43 18.15
C GLY A 101 -8.90 -31.45 17.83
N ILE A 102 -7.89 -31.04 17.04
CA ILE A 102 -6.70 -31.87 16.76
C ILE A 102 -5.98 -32.22 18.06
N TRP A 103 -5.73 -31.24 18.95
CA TRP A 103 -5.12 -31.48 20.27
C TRP A 103 -5.88 -32.52 21.09
N LEU A 104 -7.21 -32.42 21.14
CA LEU A 104 -8.07 -33.34 21.90
C LEU A 104 -8.01 -34.79 21.39
N ILE A 105 -7.73 -35.03 20.10
CA ILE A 105 -7.57 -36.39 19.54
C ILE A 105 -6.13 -36.92 19.58
N LEU A 106 -5.13 -36.15 20.05
CA LEU A 106 -3.75 -36.66 20.14
C LEU A 106 -3.66 -37.82 21.14
N PRO A 107 -2.95 -38.93 20.82
CA PRO A 107 -2.92 -40.13 21.68
C PRO A 107 -2.43 -39.90 23.12
N PHE A 108 -1.64 -38.85 23.37
CA PHE A 108 -1.20 -38.50 24.72
C PHE A 108 -2.19 -37.61 25.49
N VAL A 109 -3.22 -37.07 24.83
CA VAL A 109 -4.32 -36.32 25.45
C VAL A 109 -5.51 -37.25 25.70
N TRP A 110 -6.11 -37.85 24.66
CA TRP A 110 -7.35 -38.61 24.83
C TRP A 110 -7.21 -39.87 25.68
N ARG A 111 -6.07 -40.59 25.59
CA ARG A 111 -5.80 -41.78 26.42
C ARG A 111 -5.58 -41.44 27.91
N ARG A 112 -5.53 -40.16 28.28
CA ARG A 112 -5.48 -39.68 29.66
C ARG A 112 -6.85 -39.25 30.21
N LEU A 113 -7.88 -39.19 29.37
CA LEU A 113 -9.26 -39.09 29.82
C LEU A 113 -9.66 -40.44 30.45
N PRO A 114 -10.29 -40.47 31.65
CA PRO A 114 -10.35 -41.67 32.49
C PRO A 114 -11.36 -42.74 32.05
N ILE A 115 -11.88 -42.70 30.82
CA ILE A 115 -12.88 -43.65 30.28
C ILE A 115 -12.56 -43.90 28.79
N PRO A 116 -12.61 -45.16 28.28
CA PRO A 116 -12.47 -45.44 26.86
C PRO A 116 -13.45 -44.62 26.00
N SER A 117 -12.88 -43.79 25.12
CA SER A 117 -13.62 -42.78 24.35
C SER A 117 -13.55 -43.00 22.82
N SER A 118 -13.15 -44.19 22.36
CA SER A 118 -12.89 -44.51 20.94
C SER A 118 -13.97 -44.02 19.97
N GLY A 119 -15.26 -44.27 20.24
CA GLY A 119 -16.36 -43.77 19.41
C GLY A 119 -16.52 -42.25 19.41
N ALA A 120 -16.20 -41.58 20.52
CA ALA A 120 -16.24 -40.11 20.61
C ALA A 120 -15.01 -39.45 19.96
N VAL A 121 -13.85 -40.13 19.99
CA VAL A 121 -12.67 -39.76 19.20
C VAL A 121 -12.97 -39.92 17.71
N ALA A 122 -13.62 -41.01 17.29
CA ALA A 122 -14.05 -41.21 15.91
C ALA A 122 -15.03 -40.12 15.45
N GLY A 123 -16.01 -39.75 16.29
CA GLY A 123 -16.92 -38.63 16.02
C GLY A 123 -16.21 -37.29 15.81
N LEU A 124 -15.22 -36.97 16.66
CA LEU A 124 -14.41 -35.75 16.52
C LEU A 124 -13.46 -35.82 15.30
N VAL A 125 -12.92 -36.99 14.96
CA VAL A 125 -12.15 -37.19 13.71
C VAL A 125 -13.04 -36.95 12.49
N VAL A 126 -14.28 -37.43 12.47
CA VAL A 126 -15.24 -37.16 11.38
C VAL A 126 -15.55 -35.66 11.29
N ALA A 127 -15.78 -34.98 12.42
CA ALA A 127 -15.99 -33.53 12.44
C ALA A 127 -14.79 -32.74 11.90
N LEU A 128 -13.56 -33.14 12.26
CA LEU A 128 -12.33 -32.54 11.74
C LEU A 128 -12.12 -32.81 10.25
N LEU A 129 -12.46 -34.00 9.75
CA LEU A 129 -12.40 -34.33 8.33
C LEU A 129 -13.42 -33.53 7.50
N ILE A 130 -14.63 -33.33 8.01
CA ILE A 130 -15.65 -32.47 7.39
C ILE A 130 -15.17 -31.01 7.36
N SER A 131 -14.62 -30.51 8.48
CA SER A 131 -14.07 -29.14 8.57
C SER A 131 -12.92 -28.94 7.58
N GLY A 132 -12.00 -29.91 7.50
CA GLY A 132 -10.90 -29.92 6.54
C GLY A 132 -11.39 -29.97 5.09
N GLY A 133 -12.40 -30.79 4.78
CA GLY A 133 -13.01 -30.84 3.46
C GLY A 133 -13.64 -29.52 3.02
N ILE A 134 -14.37 -28.84 3.92
CA ILE A 134 -14.94 -27.51 3.67
C ILE A 134 -13.85 -26.47 3.41
N LEU A 135 -12.79 -26.45 4.23
CA LEU A 135 -11.67 -25.51 4.05
C LEU A 135 -10.85 -25.82 2.79
N THR A 136 -10.67 -27.10 2.41
CA THR A 136 -10.05 -27.49 1.14
C THR A 136 -10.90 -27.04 -0.05
N TRP A 137 -12.22 -27.26 -0.02
CA TRP A 137 -13.12 -26.78 -1.07
C TRP A 137 -13.04 -25.25 -1.23
N ALA A 138 -13.13 -24.52 -0.12
CA ALA A 138 -13.00 -23.07 -0.08
C ALA A 138 -11.65 -22.57 -0.62
N GLY A 139 -10.56 -23.29 -0.37
CA GLY A 139 -9.22 -22.97 -0.87
C GLY A 139 -9.04 -23.12 -2.39
N PHE A 140 -9.96 -23.78 -3.08
CA PHE A 140 -9.96 -23.95 -4.55
C PHE A 140 -11.15 -23.28 -5.27
N ASN A 141 -12.18 -22.84 -4.54
CA ASN A 141 -13.41 -22.28 -5.09
C ASN A 141 -13.68 -20.88 -4.50
N ASP A 142 -12.80 -19.93 -4.83
CA ASP A 142 -12.82 -18.56 -4.32
C ASP A 142 -14.06 -17.78 -4.81
N PRO A 143 -15.01 -17.39 -3.92
CA PRO A 143 -16.23 -16.70 -4.32
C PRO A 143 -16.02 -15.21 -4.62
N GLN A 144 -14.83 -14.66 -4.35
CA GLN A 144 -14.49 -13.26 -4.67
C GLN A 144 -13.86 -13.11 -6.06
N GLU A 145 -13.41 -14.19 -6.71
CA GLU A 145 -12.88 -14.16 -8.08
C GLU A 145 -13.98 -14.26 -9.15
N VAL A 146 -13.72 -13.68 -10.32
CA VAL A 146 -14.54 -13.84 -11.53
C VAL A 146 -13.74 -14.62 -12.57
N ASN A 147 -14.30 -15.74 -13.02
CA ASN A 147 -13.73 -16.59 -14.07
C ASN A 147 -14.49 -16.34 -15.37
N GLY A 148 -13.85 -15.64 -16.30
CA GLY A 148 -14.34 -15.43 -17.67
C GLY A 148 -13.17 -15.34 -18.64
N THR A 149 -13.45 -15.09 -19.91
CA THR A 149 -12.39 -14.98 -20.94
C THR A 149 -12.78 -13.96 -22.01
N LEU A 150 -11.95 -12.94 -22.16
CA LEU A 150 -11.99 -11.97 -23.27
C LEU A 150 -11.42 -12.63 -24.54
N SER A 151 -11.92 -12.23 -25.72
CA SER A 151 -11.27 -12.69 -26.95
C SER A 151 -9.82 -12.21 -27.03
N ALA A 152 -8.97 -13.05 -27.63
CA ALA A 152 -7.62 -12.66 -28.02
C ALA A 152 -7.60 -11.88 -29.34
N ASP A 153 -8.71 -11.86 -30.10
CA ASP A 153 -8.84 -11.11 -31.35
C ASP A 153 -8.67 -9.61 -31.09
N ALA A 154 -7.99 -8.92 -32.01
CA ALA A 154 -7.74 -7.49 -31.95
C ALA A 154 -7.99 -6.89 -33.34
N THR A 155 -8.85 -5.88 -33.40
CA THR A 155 -9.07 -5.05 -34.59
C THR A 155 -8.12 -3.85 -34.50
N PRO A 156 -7.23 -3.60 -35.46
CA PRO A 156 -6.36 -2.43 -35.41
C PRO A 156 -7.17 -1.13 -35.29
N ALA A 157 -7.04 -0.45 -34.15
CA ALA A 157 -7.62 0.86 -33.92
C ALA A 157 -6.77 1.93 -34.62
N ALA A 158 -7.38 3.07 -34.95
CA ALA A 158 -6.63 4.22 -35.42
C ALA A 158 -5.70 4.72 -34.29
N PRO A 159 -4.42 5.03 -34.56
CA PRO A 159 -3.53 5.57 -33.54
C PRO A 159 -4.03 6.96 -33.10
N ILE A 160 -4.30 7.10 -31.81
CA ILE A 160 -4.65 8.40 -31.24
C ILE A 160 -3.41 9.31 -31.10
N SER A 161 -2.21 8.71 -31.03
CA SER A 161 -0.91 9.35 -30.79
C SER A 161 0.16 8.86 -31.77
N GLU A 162 1.13 9.71 -32.10
CA GLU A 162 2.20 9.41 -33.08
C GLU A 162 3.48 8.81 -32.44
N VAL A 163 3.46 8.47 -31.16
CA VAL A 163 4.60 7.85 -30.46
C VAL A 163 4.97 6.51 -31.11
N ALA A 164 6.22 6.36 -31.53
CA ALA A 164 6.75 5.16 -32.20
C ALA A 164 6.65 3.90 -31.33
N ASP A 165 6.35 2.74 -31.94
CA ASP A 165 6.08 1.45 -31.27
C ASP A 165 7.12 1.07 -30.21
N GLY A 166 8.41 1.31 -30.51
CA GLY A 166 9.55 1.00 -29.65
C GLY A 166 9.81 1.99 -28.51
N ASP A 167 9.08 3.10 -28.42
CA ASP A 167 9.31 4.20 -27.48
C ASP A 167 8.19 4.36 -26.44
N TRP A 168 8.54 5.06 -25.36
CA TRP A 168 7.70 5.31 -24.18
C TRP A 168 8.01 6.73 -23.68
N SER A 169 7.59 7.75 -24.43
CA SER A 169 8.04 9.14 -24.25
C SER A 169 7.36 9.90 -23.10
N ALA A 170 6.25 9.38 -22.57
CA ALA A 170 5.52 9.93 -21.42
C ALA A 170 5.16 8.83 -20.41
N TYR A 171 4.68 9.22 -19.21
CA TYR A 171 4.34 8.32 -18.10
C TYR A 171 3.48 7.12 -18.56
N GLY A 172 2.35 7.37 -19.23
CA GLY A 172 1.44 6.35 -19.75
C GLY A 172 1.83 5.77 -21.12
N ARG A 173 3.13 5.69 -21.44
CA ARG A 173 3.75 5.60 -22.79
C ARG A 173 3.59 6.87 -23.60
N ASN A 174 2.36 7.37 -23.67
CA ASN A 174 1.92 8.54 -24.41
C ASN A 174 1.12 9.48 -23.48
N GLN A 175 0.82 10.70 -23.90
CA GLN A 175 0.14 11.69 -23.05
C GLN A 175 -1.37 11.43 -22.93
N GLU A 176 -1.89 10.56 -23.77
CA GLU A 176 -3.24 10.01 -23.75
C GLU A 176 -3.42 8.93 -22.64
N GLY A 177 -2.33 8.52 -21.99
CA GLY A 177 -2.36 7.72 -20.76
C GLY A 177 -2.61 6.22 -20.94
N GLN A 178 -2.50 5.68 -22.15
CA GLN A 178 -2.99 4.33 -22.45
C GLN A 178 -2.25 3.20 -21.70
N ARG A 179 -0.99 3.42 -21.32
CA ARG A 179 -0.10 2.42 -20.68
C ARG A 179 -0.01 1.11 -21.49
N TYR A 180 -0.28 1.18 -22.80
CA TYR A 180 -0.33 0.06 -23.73
C TYR A 180 0.83 0.13 -24.71
N SER A 181 1.46 -1.01 -24.98
CA SER A 181 2.50 -1.12 -26.01
C SER A 181 2.04 -1.97 -27.20
N PRO A 182 2.22 -1.51 -28.45
CA PRO A 182 2.01 -2.33 -29.66
C PRO A 182 3.07 -3.44 -29.83
N LEU A 183 4.11 -3.46 -29.00
CA LEU A 183 5.14 -4.50 -29.01
C LEU A 183 4.59 -5.86 -28.58
N LYS A 184 4.95 -6.90 -29.34
CA LYS A 184 4.48 -8.30 -29.18
C LYS A 184 5.60 -9.34 -29.23
N GLN A 185 6.85 -8.89 -29.08
CA GLN A 185 8.02 -9.76 -29.04
C GLN A 185 8.03 -10.62 -27.77
N ILE A 186 7.65 -10.02 -26.64
CA ILE A 186 7.24 -10.72 -25.42
C ILE A 186 5.73 -10.97 -25.52
N ASN A 187 5.30 -12.21 -25.28
CA ASN A 187 3.92 -12.64 -25.42
C ASN A 187 3.58 -13.84 -24.53
N ALA A 188 2.31 -14.25 -24.49
CA ALA A 188 1.81 -15.27 -23.58
C ALA A 188 2.58 -16.61 -23.67
N ASP A 189 2.98 -17.03 -24.87
CA ASP A 189 3.74 -18.26 -25.08
C ASP A 189 5.17 -18.18 -24.51
N ASN A 190 5.82 -17.02 -24.61
CA ASN A 190 7.25 -16.89 -24.35
C ASN A 190 7.61 -16.12 -23.08
N VAL A 191 6.67 -15.43 -22.42
CA VAL A 191 6.92 -14.61 -21.22
C VAL A 191 7.48 -15.43 -20.04
N LYS A 192 7.14 -16.72 -19.98
CA LYS A 192 7.76 -17.67 -19.03
C LYS A 192 9.29 -17.78 -19.14
N ASN A 193 9.87 -17.36 -20.26
CA ASN A 193 11.32 -17.38 -20.52
C ASN A 193 12.03 -16.05 -20.19
N LEU A 194 11.32 -15.04 -19.63
CA LEU A 194 11.92 -13.76 -19.27
C LEU A 194 13.07 -13.92 -18.26
N LYS A 195 14.19 -13.24 -18.54
CA LYS A 195 15.40 -13.21 -17.69
C LYS A 195 15.87 -11.78 -17.48
N GLU A 196 16.49 -11.53 -16.32
CA GLU A 196 17.19 -10.29 -16.01
C GLU A 196 18.21 -9.96 -17.13
N ALA A 197 18.19 -8.72 -17.61
CA ALA A 197 19.08 -8.22 -18.66
C ALA A 197 20.10 -7.21 -18.12
N TRP A 198 19.66 -6.31 -17.24
CA TRP A 198 20.49 -5.35 -16.53
C TRP A 198 19.81 -4.89 -15.23
N VAL A 199 20.61 -4.35 -14.30
CA VAL A 199 20.16 -3.78 -13.01
C VAL A 199 20.88 -2.46 -12.75
N PHE A 200 20.13 -1.37 -12.73
CA PHE A 200 20.63 -0.06 -12.30
C PHE A 200 20.41 0.13 -10.79
N ARG A 201 21.30 0.88 -10.12
CA ARG A 201 21.20 1.24 -8.71
C ARG A 201 21.40 2.75 -8.61
N THR A 202 20.37 3.44 -8.16
CA THR A 202 20.31 4.92 -8.12
C THR A 202 21.20 5.55 -7.06
N GLY A 203 21.75 4.79 -6.10
CA GLY A 203 22.43 5.31 -4.92
C GLY A 203 21.50 6.01 -3.92
N ASP A 204 20.34 6.50 -4.38
CA ASP A 204 19.34 7.22 -3.60
C ASP A 204 18.73 6.36 -2.49
N LEU A 205 18.93 6.76 -1.24
CA LEU A 205 18.54 6.07 -0.01
C LEU A 205 17.84 7.06 0.93
N LYS A 206 16.91 6.58 1.77
CA LYS A 206 16.29 7.43 2.80
C LYS A 206 17.36 8.03 3.74
N GLN A 207 17.37 9.35 3.88
CA GLN A 207 18.27 10.13 4.74
C GLN A 207 17.63 10.39 6.13
N PRO A 208 18.40 10.88 7.12
CA PRO A 208 17.87 11.12 8.48
C PRO A 208 16.83 12.23 8.58
N ASN A 209 16.80 13.16 7.63
CA ASN A 209 15.89 14.31 7.61
C ASN A 209 14.65 14.08 6.73
N ASP A 210 14.54 12.94 6.05
CA ASP A 210 13.41 12.65 5.17
C ASP A 210 12.14 12.42 6.01
N PRO A 211 10.95 12.86 5.53
CA PRO A 211 9.67 12.59 6.19
C PRO A 211 9.39 11.10 6.31
N GLY A 212 8.39 10.72 7.13
CA GLY A 212 8.05 9.32 7.39
C GLY A 212 7.90 8.49 6.11
N GLU A 213 7.13 9.03 5.17
CA GLU A 213 6.82 8.52 3.84
C GLU A 213 7.86 8.94 2.79
N ILE A 214 8.35 7.96 2.00
CA ILE A 214 9.23 8.17 0.83
C ILE A 214 8.90 7.10 -0.20
N THR A 215 8.46 7.49 -1.40
CA THR A 215 7.85 6.56 -2.37
C THR A 215 8.60 6.55 -3.71
N ASN A 216 8.53 5.42 -4.42
CA ASN A 216 9.32 5.14 -5.63
C ASN A 216 8.41 4.86 -6.83
N GLU A 217 7.54 5.82 -7.13
CA GLU A 217 6.39 5.69 -8.05
C GLU A 217 6.76 5.87 -9.54
N VAL A 218 8.01 6.28 -9.79
CA VAL A 218 8.55 6.63 -11.11
C VAL A 218 8.35 5.56 -12.19
N THR A 219 7.60 5.93 -13.23
CA THR A 219 7.66 5.27 -14.54
C THR A 219 8.75 5.94 -15.37
N PRO A 220 9.84 5.25 -15.75
CA PRO A 220 10.83 5.82 -16.66
C PRO A 220 10.25 6.11 -18.04
N ILE A 221 10.77 7.13 -18.72
CA ILE A 221 10.50 7.37 -20.13
C ILE A 221 11.69 6.90 -20.98
N LYS A 222 11.44 6.43 -22.20
CA LYS A 222 12.46 6.01 -23.17
C LYS A 222 12.21 6.68 -24.50
N VAL A 223 13.23 7.41 -24.96
CA VAL A 223 13.24 8.13 -26.25
C VAL A 223 14.51 7.74 -27.01
N GLY A 224 14.36 7.21 -28.21
CA GLY A 224 15.50 6.77 -29.04
C GLY A 224 16.30 5.64 -28.39
N ASP A 225 17.55 5.91 -28.01
CA ASP A 225 18.45 4.93 -27.35
C ASP A 225 18.55 5.12 -25.82
N THR A 226 17.90 6.15 -25.27
CA THR A 226 18.11 6.61 -23.89
C THR A 226 16.85 6.49 -23.04
N LEU A 227 17.03 6.07 -21.79
CA LEU A 227 15.98 5.93 -20.78
C LEU A 227 16.23 6.92 -19.65
N TYR A 228 15.25 7.76 -19.35
CA TYR A 228 15.31 8.82 -18.34
C TYR A 228 14.44 8.47 -17.13
N LEU A 229 14.96 8.72 -15.93
CA LEU A 229 14.30 8.38 -14.67
C LEU A 229 14.66 9.38 -13.56
N CYS A 230 13.66 9.79 -12.77
CA CYS A 230 13.88 10.42 -11.48
C CYS A 230 14.02 9.37 -10.35
N THR A 231 14.39 9.84 -9.15
CA THR A 231 14.33 9.09 -7.89
C THR A 231 13.41 9.81 -6.89
N ALA A 232 13.37 9.35 -5.63
CA ALA A 232 12.55 9.98 -4.59
C ALA A 232 13.03 11.42 -4.30
N HIS A 233 14.35 11.64 -4.20
CA HIS A 233 14.97 12.99 -4.15
C HIS A 233 15.10 13.66 -5.53
N GLN A 234 14.26 13.28 -6.50
CA GLN A 234 14.20 13.84 -7.86
C GLN A 234 15.54 13.86 -8.62
N ARG A 235 16.52 13.03 -8.24
CA ARG A 235 17.78 12.85 -8.99
C ARG A 235 17.45 12.25 -10.35
N LEU A 236 17.76 12.98 -11.42
CA LEU A 236 17.51 12.56 -12.79
C LEU A 236 18.73 11.79 -13.33
N PHE A 237 18.52 10.58 -13.82
CA PHE A 237 19.53 9.79 -14.52
C PHE A 237 19.11 9.56 -15.96
N ALA A 238 20.08 9.64 -16.88
CA ALA A 238 19.96 9.15 -18.24
C ALA A 238 20.76 7.85 -18.39
N LEU A 239 20.11 6.76 -18.81
CA LEU A 239 20.72 5.45 -19.02
C LEU A 239 20.71 5.06 -20.51
N ASP A 240 21.74 4.35 -20.95
CA ASP A 240 21.70 3.57 -22.19
C ASP A 240 20.61 2.47 -22.06
N ALA A 241 19.62 2.49 -22.94
CA ALA A 241 18.46 1.60 -22.84
C ALA A 241 18.82 0.12 -23.10
N ALA A 242 19.87 -0.17 -23.88
CA ALA A 242 20.25 -1.54 -24.20
C ALA A 242 20.95 -2.27 -23.02
N THR A 243 21.70 -1.53 -22.20
CA THR A 243 22.63 -2.05 -21.19
C THR A 243 22.39 -1.56 -19.75
N GLY A 244 21.57 -0.52 -19.55
CA GLY A 244 21.31 0.06 -18.23
C GLY A 244 22.49 0.82 -17.61
N LYS A 245 23.51 1.15 -18.42
CA LYS A 245 24.64 1.98 -18.00
C LYS A 245 24.24 3.44 -17.93
N GLU A 246 24.71 4.14 -16.91
CA GLU A 246 24.58 5.59 -16.80
C GLU A 246 25.34 6.31 -17.93
N LYS A 247 24.69 7.27 -18.57
CA LYS A 247 25.29 8.25 -19.49
C LYS A 247 25.66 9.52 -18.72
N TRP A 248 24.72 10.04 -17.92
CA TRP A 248 24.88 11.17 -17.02
C TRP A 248 23.80 11.14 -15.91
N HIS A 249 24.00 11.91 -14.85
CA HIS A 249 22.95 12.23 -13.87
C HIS A 249 22.99 13.71 -13.47
N PHE A 250 21.86 14.19 -12.94
CA PHE A 250 21.66 15.53 -12.40
C PHE A 250 20.98 15.40 -11.03
N ASP A 251 21.51 16.09 -10.02
CA ASP A 251 20.96 16.10 -8.66
C ASP A 251 20.50 17.54 -8.32
N PRO A 252 19.18 17.78 -8.18
CA PRO A 252 18.64 19.12 -7.91
C PRO A 252 19.00 19.65 -6.51
N GLN A 253 19.63 18.84 -5.64
CA GLN A 253 19.89 19.15 -4.24
C GLN A 253 18.60 19.46 -3.45
N LEU A 254 17.58 18.59 -3.53
CA LEU A 254 16.40 18.73 -2.68
C LEU A 254 16.80 18.56 -1.20
N ASN A 255 16.58 19.62 -0.41
CA ASN A 255 16.75 19.60 1.04
C ASN A 255 15.39 19.36 1.72
N ALA A 256 15.01 18.08 1.84
CA ALA A 256 13.80 17.68 2.55
C ALA A 256 13.93 17.90 4.08
N ASP A 257 12.79 18.14 4.72
CA ASP A 257 12.61 18.18 6.18
C ASP A 257 11.48 17.19 6.55
N PRO A 258 11.42 16.66 7.79
CA PRO A 258 10.35 15.74 8.17
C PRO A 258 8.92 16.33 8.13
N SER A 259 8.73 17.63 7.88
CA SER A 259 7.43 18.25 7.60
C SER A 259 6.94 18.10 6.15
N PHE A 260 7.76 17.66 5.19
CA PHE A 260 7.30 17.38 3.83
C PHE A 260 6.26 16.25 3.88
N GLN A 261 5.16 16.35 3.12
CA GLN A 261 4.15 15.29 3.11
C GLN A 261 4.68 14.04 2.41
N HIS A 262 5.28 14.20 1.23
CA HIS A 262 5.77 13.10 0.41
C HIS A 262 7.13 13.42 -0.24
N VAL A 263 8.13 12.55 -0.13
CA VAL A 263 9.33 12.62 -1.00
C VAL A 263 9.16 11.61 -2.14
N THR A 264 8.69 12.12 -3.29
CA THR A 264 8.09 11.33 -4.37
C THR A 264 8.38 11.93 -5.75
N CYS A 265 8.54 11.07 -6.76
CA CYS A 265 8.50 11.46 -8.16
C CYS A 265 7.85 10.36 -9.01
N ARG A 266 6.87 10.71 -9.86
CA ARG A 266 6.16 9.78 -10.75
C ARG A 266 6.75 9.69 -12.15
N GLY A 267 7.55 10.66 -12.57
CA GLY A 267 8.18 10.69 -13.89
C GLY A 267 8.79 12.04 -14.25
N VAL A 268 9.26 12.14 -15.47
CA VAL A 268 9.75 13.37 -16.12
C VAL A 268 9.15 13.45 -17.53
N SER A 269 9.16 14.63 -18.14
CA SER A 269 8.61 14.84 -19.48
C SER A 269 9.71 15.21 -20.49
N TYR A 270 9.54 14.85 -21.75
CA TYR A 270 10.49 15.14 -22.83
C TYR A 270 9.94 16.18 -23.81
N HIS A 271 10.81 17.04 -24.34
CA HIS A 271 10.51 17.97 -25.43
C HIS A 271 11.70 18.06 -26.40
N GLU A 272 11.41 18.23 -27.70
CA GLU A 272 12.40 18.46 -28.76
C GLU A 272 12.15 19.82 -29.43
N ALA A 273 13.09 20.75 -29.24
CA ALA A 273 13.09 22.07 -29.84
C ALA A 273 13.69 21.99 -31.26
N LYS A 274 12.96 22.56 -32.22
CA LYS A 274 13.21 22.47 -33.66
C LYS A 274 13.05 23.85 -34.30
N ALA A 275 13.62 24.04 -35.50
CA ALA A 275 13.59 25.33 -36.19
C ALA A 275 12.18 25.81 -36.63
N ASP A 276 11.15 24.96 -36.50
CA ASP A 276 9.75 25.25 -36.75
C ASP A 276 8.92 25.52 -35.47
N ASN A 277 9.38 25.08 -34.29
CA ASN A 277 8.69 25.29 -33.01
C ASN A 277 9.47 26.11 -31.96
N ALA A 278 10.74 26.44 -32.20
CA ALA A 278 11.64 27.07 -31.23
C ALA A 278 12.61 28.12 -31.84
N PRO A 279 12.98 29.18 -31.09
CA PRO A 279 14.04 30.12 -31.47
C PRO A 279 15.40 29.44 -31.67
N ALA A 280 16.23 29.98 -32.56
CA ALA A 280 17.51 29.37 -32.96
C ALA A 280 18.52 29.24 -31.82
N ASP A 281 18.49 30.14 -30.83
CA ASP A 281 19.27 30.08 -29.60
C ASP A 281 18.81 28.95 -28.68
N VAL A 282 17.50 28.74 -28.55
CA VAL A 282 16.91 27.62 -27.79
C VAL A 282 17.26 26.27 -28.44
N VAL A 283 17.25 26.20 -29.78
CA VAL A 283 17.69 25.02 -30.53
C VAL A 283 19.21 24.79 -30.44
N ALA A 284 20.02 25.84 -30.24
CA ALA A 284 21.47 25.72 -30.08
C ALA A 284 21.90 25.29 -28.67
N ASP A 285 21.19 25.74 -27.62
CA ASP A 285 21.43 25.39 -26.22
C ASP A 285 20.79 24.06 -25.81
N CYS A 286 19.50 23.88 -26.13
CA CYS A 286 18.70 22.77 -25.61
C CYS A 286 17.74 22.18 -26.67
N PRO A 287 18.28 21.62 -27.78
CA PRO A 287 17.46 21.00 -28.84
C PRO A 287 16.63 19.82 -28.34
N ARG A 288 17.08 19.14 -27.28
CA ARG A 288 16.35 18.09 -26.57
C ARG A 288 16.44 18.34 -25.08
N ARG A 289 15.30 18.36 -24.39
CA ARG A 289 15.24 18.66 -22.96
C ARG A 289 14.30 17.74 -22.19
N ILE A 290 14.73 17.39 -20.99
CA ILE A 290 13.94 16.74 -19.96
C ILE A 290 13.44 17.82 -19.00
N ILE A 291 12.14 17.81 -18.74
CA ILE A 291 11.49 18.68 -17.76
C ILE A 291 11.29 17.88 -16.46
N LEU A 292 11.94 18.35 -15.39
CA LEU A 292 12.02 17.71 -14.08
C LEU A 292 11.37 18.62 -13.01
N PRO A 293 10.20 18.26 -12.47
CA PRO A 293 9.64 18.95 -11.30
C PRO A 293 10.30 18.46 -10.00
N VAL A 294 10.36 19.31 -8.99
CA VAL A 294 10.99 19.04 -7.68
C VAL A 294 10.11 19.56 -6.54
N ASN A 295 10.01 18.79 -5.46
CA ASN A 295 9.08 19.00 -4.34
C ASN A 295 9.30 20.26 -3.47
N ASP A 296 10.31 21.09 -3.79
CA ASP A 296 10.47 22.43 -3.24
C ASP A 296 9.89 23.53 -4.14
N GLY A 297 9.13 23.16 -5.18
CA GLY A 297 8.51 24.08 -6.13
C GLY A 297 9.43 24.56 -7.25
N ARG A 298 10.61 23.94 -7.43
CA ARG A 298 11.45 24.18 -8.62
C ARG A 298 11.02 23.28 -9.78
N LEU A 299 11.07 23.83 -10.99
CA LEU A 299 10.94 23.11 -12.25
C LEU A 299 12.21 23.31 -13.08
N PHE A 300 12.86 22.23 -13.46
CA PHE A 300 14.13 22.25 -14.19
C PHE A 300 13.96 21.85 -15.66
N ALA A 301 14.64 22.56 -16.56
CA ALA A 301 14.85 22.16 -17.95
C ALA A 301 16.31 21.73 -18.14
N ILE A 302 16.51 20.46 -18.51
CA ILE A 302 17.81 19.79 -18.53
C ILE A 302 18.06 19.23 -19.93
N ASN A 303 19.18 19.59 -20.55
CA ASN A 303 19.63 19.09 -21.85
C ASN A 303 19.74 17.56 -21.83
N ALA A 304 18.94 16.89 -22.66
CA ALA A 304 18.73 15.44 -22.60
C ALA A 304 19.99 14.63 -22.96
N GLU A 305 20.89 15.21 -23.75
CA GLU A 305 22.10 14.54 -24.22
C GLU A 305 23.29 14.71 -23.26
N THR A 306 23.32 15.81 -22.50
CA THR A 306 24.51 16.20 -21.69
C THR A 306 24.26 16.33 -20.19
N GLY A 307 23.02 16.36 -19.71
CA GLY A 307 22.67 16.53 -18.29
C GLY A 307 22.89 17.94 -17.73
N LYS A 308 23.24 18.91 -18.58
CA LYS A 308 23.37 20.33 -18.20
C LYS A 308 22.00 21.00 -18.14
N LEU A 309 21.89 22.10 -17.42
CA LEU A 309 20.73 22.99 -17.49
C LEU A 309 20.63 23.64 -18.89
N CYS A 310 19.41 23.84 -19.39
CA CYS A 310 19.17 24.69 -20.56
C CYS A 310 19.36 26.17 -20.16
N GLU A 311 20.48 26.81 -20.51
CA GLU A 311 20.69 28.22 -20.12
C GLU A 311 19.68 29.18 -20.79
N SER A 312 19.03 28.79 -21.89
CA SER A 312 18.03 29.60 -22.59
C SER A 312 16.64 29.62 -21.93
N PHE A 313 16.39 28.79 -20.90
CA PHE A 313 15.06 28.58 -20.32
C PHE A 313 14.92 29.24 -18.95
N ALA A 314 13.88 30.05 -18.75
CA ALA A 314 13.56 30.71 -17.47
C ALA A 314 14.80 31.39 -16.83
N ASN A 315 15.07 31.12 -15.55
CA ASN A 315 16.31 31.54 -14.90
C ASN A 315 17.38 30.45 -15.05
N LYS A 316 18.04 30.40 -16.22
CA LYS A 316 19.15 29.48 -16.56
C LYS A 316 18.84 28.01 -16.30
N GLY A 317 17.70 27.55 -16.82
CA GLY A 317 17.19 26.19 -16.71
C GLY A 317 16.34 25.95 -15.46
N ILE A 318 16.08 26.97 -14.63
CA ILE A 318 15.29 26.86 -13.39
C ILE A 318 14.09 27.81 -13.45
N LEU A 319 12.91 27.28 -13.15
CA LEU A 319 11.63 28.01 -13.07
C LEU A 319 11.04 27.83 -11.66
N ASN A 320 10.54 28.93 -11.09
CA ASN A 320 9.97 28.96 -9.74
C ASN A 320 8.44 28.84 -9.74
N LEU A 321 7.91 27.69 -9.31
CA LEU A 321 6.47 27.44 -9.20
C LEU A 321 5.85 28.03 -7.92
N GLN A 322 6.64 28.61 -7.01
CA GLN A 322 6.12 29.31 -5.82
C GLN A 322 5.83 30.80 -6.08
N THR A 323 6.10 31.32 -7.29
CA THR A 323 5.81 32.71 -7.68
C THR A 323 4.29 33.00 -7.56
N ASN A 324 3.95 34.12 -6.91
CA ASN A 324 2.59 34.53 -6.49
C ASN A 324 1.81 33.52 -5.62
N MET A 325 2.43 32.47 -5.07
CA MET A 325 1.75 31.62 -4.08
C MET A 325 1.51 32.39 -2.78
N PRO A 326 0.38 32.17 -2.08
CA PRO A 326 0.09 32.80 -0.79
C PRO A 326 0.93 32.22 0.35
N VAL A 327 1.49 31.02 0.17
CA VAL A 327 2.39 30.32 1.10
C VAL A 327 3.50 29.65 0.29
N THR A 328 4.74 29.77 0.75
CA THR A 328 5.95 29.33 0.02
C THR A 328 6.84 28.39 0.85
N THR A 329 6.34 27.87 1.97
CA THR A 329 7.06 26.88 2.79
C THR A 329 7.43 25.65 1.95
N PRO A 330 8.71 25.23 1.92
CA PRO A 330 9.12 23.99 1.23
C PRO A 330 8.37 22.77 1.78
N GLY A 331 7.91 21.89 0.89
CA GLY A 331 7.10 20.72 1.24
C GLY A 331 5.60 20.98 1.42
N MET A 332 5.13 22.23 1.34
CA MET A 332 3.69 22.56 1.33
C MET A 332 3.07 22.65 -0.08
N TYR A 333 3.90 22.77 -1.12
CA TYR A 333 3.50 22.66 -2.53
C TYR A 333 4.48 21.74 -3.25
N GLU A 334 4.01 20.56 -3.64
CA GLU A 334 4.85 19.44 -4.09
C GLU A 334 4.46 18.97 -5.50
N PRO A 335 5.13 19.45 -6.57
CA PRO A 335 4.88 18.99 -7.95
C PRO A 335 5.44 17.56 -8.16
N THR A 336 4.72 16.56 -7.65
CA THR A 336 5.14 15.15 -7.62
C THR A 336 4.99 14.39 -8.95
N SER A 337 4.28 14.97 -9.93
CA SER A 337 3.92 14.35 -11.21
C SER A 337 4.52 15.09 -12.41
N PRO A 338 4.86 14.38 -13.50
CA PRO A 338 5.40 15.00 -14.72
C PRO A 338 4.38 15.94 -15.39
N PRO A 339 4.80 17.13 -15.87
CA PRO A 339 3.91 18.04 -16.59
C PRO A 339 3.49 17.52 -17.95
N ILE A 340 2.34 17.99 -18.44
CA ILE A 340 1.96 17.84 -19.85
C ILE A 340 2.78 18.82 -20.69
N ILE A 341 3.24 18.35 -21.85
CA ILE A 341 4.08 19.09 -22.79
C ILE A 341 3.38 19.15 -24.14
N THR A 342 3.11 20.35 -24.63
CA THR A 342 2.73 20.60 -26.04
C THR A 342 3.91 21.20 -26.80
N ASP A 343 3.76 21.47 -28.10
CA ASP A 343 4.74 22.22 -28.89
C ASP A 343 4.91 23.68 -28.44
N LYS A 344 4.06 24.16 -27.52
CA LYS A 344 4.02 25.57 -27.06
C LYS A 344 4.03 25.71 -25.54
N THR A 345 3.48 24.75 -24.81
CA THR A 345 3.12 24.95 -23.39
C THR A 345 3.51 23.76 -22.52
N ILE A 346 4.15 24.06 -21.39
CA ILE A 346 4.30 23.18 -20.23
C ILE A 346 3.10 23.44 -19.33
N VAL A 347 2.22 22.45 -19.16
CA VAL A 347 1.11 22.52 -18.19
C VAL A 347 1.51 21.74 -16.94
N ILE A 348 1.58 22.46 -15.81
CA ILE A 348 2.06 21.94 -14.53
C ILE A 348 1.06 22.26 -13.41
N ALA A 349 0.90 21.29 -12.52
CA ALA A 349 0.19 21.38 -11.26
C ALA A 349 1.01 20.66 -10.17
N GLY A 350 0.51 20.58 -8.95
CA GLY A 350 1.17 19.88 -7.84
C GLY A 350 0.22 19.57 -6.70
N ALA A 351 0.70 18.77 -5.75
CA ALA A 351 0.03 18.56 -4.47
C ALA A 351 0.17 19.80 -3.58
N VAL A 352 -0.78 19.94 -2.65
CA VAL A 352 -0.79 20.91 -1.55
C VAL A 352 -0.99 20.10 -0.27
N THR A 353 -0.46 20.53 0.88
CA THR A 353 -0.52 19.70 2.10
C THR A 353 -1.96 19.45 2.59
N ASP A 354 -2.29 18.17 2.71
CA ASP A 354 -3.61 17.68 3.09
C ASP A 354 -3.85 17.83 4.60
N ASN A 355 -5.07 18.18 5.00
CA ASN A 355 -5.52 18.24 6.40
C ASN A 355 -4.68 19.07 7.41
N PHE A 356 -3.74 19.93 6.98
CA PHE A 356 -2.88 20.68 7.91
C PHE A 356 -3.56 21.96 8.44
N SER A 357 -4.01 22.88 7.58
CA SER A 357 -4.71 24.10 7.98
C SER A 357 -5.61 24.70 6.90
N THR A 358 -6.35 25.76 7.23
CA THR A 358 -7.05 26.64 6.27
C THR A 358 -6.14 27.75 5.72
N ARG A 359 -4.82 27.54 5.68
CA ARG A 359 -3.80 28.50 5.24
C ARG A 359 -2.67 27.81 4.45
N GLU A 360 -3.03 27.01 3.45
CA GLU A 360 -2.10 26.27 2.59
C GLU A 360 -1.86 26.99 1.24
N PRO A 361 -0.81 26.63 0.48
CA PRO A 361 -0.62 27.08 -0.90
C PRO A 361 -1.82 26.86 -1.82
N SER A 362 -1.82 27.54 -2.96
CA SER A 362 -2.87 27.35 -3.97
C SER A 362 -2.61 26.08 -4.81
N GLY A 363 -3.65 25.30 -5.08
CA GLY A 363 -3.65 24.22 -6.06
C GLY A 363 -3.55 24.65 -7.54
N VAL A 364 -3.29 25.94 -7.81
CA VAL A 364 -3.28 26.57 -9.14
C VAL A 364 -2.49 25.80 -10.21
N ILE A 365 -3.17 25.47 -11.31
CA ILE A 365 -2.59 24.91 -12.53
C ILE A 365 -2.08 26.06 -13.40
N ARG A 366 -0.90 25.91 -14.03
CA ARG A 366 -0.29 26.96 -14.86
C ARG A 366 0.26 26.43 -16.17
N GLY A 367 0.11 27.24 -17.21
CA GLY A 367 0.74 27.06 -18.51
C GLY A 367 1.93 28.00 -18.69
N PHE A 368 3.11 27.44 -18.93
CA PHE A 368 4.34 28.18 -19.23
C PHE A 368 4.79 27.91 -20.67
N ASP A 369 5.35 28.92 -21.34
CA ASP A 369 5.95 28.77 -22.67
C ASP A 369 7.08 27.73 -22.65
N VAL A 370 7.01 26.73 -23.53
CA VAL A 370 7.91 25.57 -23.50
C VAL A 370 9.35 25.89 -23.87
N ASN A 371 9.59 27.01 -24.55
CA ASN A 371 10.91 27.46 -24.99
C ASN A 371 11.62 28.34 -23.97
N THR A 372 10.88 29.25 -23.35
CA THR A 372 11.39 30.36 -22.52
C THR A 372 11.02 30.24 -21.05
N GLY A 373 10.04 29.40 -20.69
CA GLY A 373 9.53 29.27 -19.32
C GLY A 373 8.69 30.45 -18.83
N LYS A 374 8.31 31.39 -19.72
CA LYS A 374 7.44 32.52 -19.37
C LYS A 374 6.02 32.03 -19.04
N LEU A 375 5.40 32.54 -17.98
CA LEU A 375 3.98 32.28 -17.68
C LEU A 375 3.10 32.80 -18.83
N LEU A 376 2.24 31.93 -19.37
CA LEU A 376 1.25 32.25 -20.40
C LEU A 376 -0.16 32.39 -19.82
N TRP A 377 -0.53 31.50 -18.90
CA TRP A 377 -1.85 31.46 -18.26
C TRP A 377 -1.80 30.78 -16.89
N ALA A 378 -2.77 31.12 -16.04
CA ALA A 378 -3.08 30.40 -14.80
C ALA A 378 -4.52 29.88 -14.84
N PHE A 379 -4.81 28.86 -14.02
CA PHE A 379 -6.14 28.39 -13.67
C PHE A 379 -6.15 28.07 -12.16
N ASP A 380 -6.62 29.02 -11.36
CA ASP A 380 -6.82 28.87 -9.91
C ASP A 380 -8.25 28.37 -9.63
N PRO A 381 -8.43 27.09 -9.27
CA PRO A 381 -9.78 26.53 -9.08
C PRO A 381 -10.51 27.09 -7.86
N GLY A 382 -9.82 27.77 -6.93
CA GLY A 382 -10.45 28.44 -5.78
C GLY A 382 -10.85 29.89 -6.07
N ALA A 383 -10.41 30.47 -7.20
CA ALA A 383 -10.66 31.87 -7.52
C ALA A 383 -12.02 32.12 -8.19
N LYS A 384 -12.58 33.30 -7.95
CA LYS A 384 -13.81 33.78 -8.59
C LYS A 384 -13.66 33.95 -10.12
N ASP A 385 -12.49 34.38 -10.56
CA ASP A 385 -12.02 34.26 -11.95
C ASP A 385 -10.79 33.34 -11.94
N PRO A 386 -10.93 32.05 -12.31
CA PRO A 386 -9.81 31.12 -12.34
C PRO A 386 -8.67 31.54 -13.26
N ASN A 387 -8.93 32.29 -14.33
CA ASN A 387 -7.90 32.67 -15.30
C ASN A 387 -7.20 33.99 -14.99
N ALA A 388 -7.48 34.60 -13.83
CA ALA A 388 -6.72 35.75 -13.34
C ALA A 388 -5.28 35.37 -13.00
N ILE A 389 -4.32 36.17 -13.48
CA ILE A 389 -2.92 36.13 -13.05
C ILE A 389 -2.73 37.28 -12.06
N PRO A 390 -2.33 37.02 -10.80
CA PRO A 390 -2.00 38.07 -9.83
C PRO A 390 -0.83 38.94 -10.32
N ASP A 391 -0.86 40.22 -9.95
CA ASP A 391 0.32 41.09 -10.00
C ASP A 391 1.27 40.82 -8.81
N ASP A 392 2.41 41.50 -8.78
CA ASP A 392 3.47 41.32 -7.76
C ASP A 392 3.03 41.69 -6.32
N GLU A 393 1.90 42.39 -6.13
CA GLU A 393 1.34 42.72 -4.81
C GLU A 393 0.25 41.72 -4.35
N HIS A 394 -0.20 40.83 -5.25
CA HIS A 394 -1.27 39.88 -5.01
C HIS A 394 -0.83 38.42 -5.14
N HIS A 395 -1.62 37.52 -4.54
CA HIS A 395 -1.38 36.08 -4.50
C HIS A 395 -2.55 35.27 -5.07
N PHE A 396 -2.28 34.03 -5.48
CA PHE A 396 -3.31 33.03 -5.74
C PHE A 396 -4.09 32.68 -4.46
N THR A 397 -5.26 32.08 -4.63
CA THR A 397 -6.20 31.80 -3.53
C THR A 397 -5.65 30.73 -2.58
N LEU A 398 -5.81 30.94 -1.27
CA LEU A 398 -5.48 29.94 -0.25
C LEU A 398 -6.34 28.67 -0.42
N ASN A 399 -5.74 27.51 -0.24
CA ASN A 399 -6.43 26.21 -0.17
C ASN A 399 -7.26 25.84 -1.43
N SER A 400 -6.96 26.39 -2.61
CA SER A 400 -7.61 25.98 -3.87
C SER A 400 -7.42 24.48 -4.14
N PRO A 401 -8.44 23.76 -4.65
CA PRO A 401 -8.32 22.33 -4.98
C PRO A 401 -7.08 22.03 -5.82
N ASN A 402 -6.28 21.05 -5.40
CA ASN A 402 -5.01 20.74 -6.06
C ASN A 402 -5.16 19.68 -7.17
N SER A 403 -4.11 19.49 -7.97
CA SER A 403 -4.04 18.40 -8.97
C SER A 403 -2.66 17.75 -8.89
N TRP A 404 -2.58 16.69 -8.10
CA TRP A 404 -1.32 16.02 -7.75
C TRP A 404 -0.99 14.82 -8.65
N ALA A 405 -1.99 14.15 -9.22
CA ALA A 405 -1.81 12.99 -10.09
C ALA A 405 -1.42 13.40 -11.52
N PRO A 406 -0.79 12.53 -12.33
CA PRO A 406 -0.39 12.89 -13.70
C PRO A 406 -1.63 13.20 -14.57
N ALA A 407 -1.57 14.23 -15.40
CA ALA A 407 -2.67 14.62 -16.29
C ALA A 407 -2.63 13.86 -17.64
N ALA A 408 -3.71 13.94 -18.42
CA ALA A 408 -3.77 13.43 -19.79
C ALA A 408 -3.99 14.56 -20.82
N TYR A 409 -3.67 14.35 -22.09
CA TYR A 409 -3.79 15.37 -23.14
C TYR A 409 -4.22 14.78 -24.49
N ASP A 410 -5.15 15.45 -25.20
CA ASP A 410 -5.49 15.18 -26.60
C ASP A 410 -4.98 16.32 -27.49
N ALA A 411 -3.93 16.04 -28.27
CA ALA A 411 -3.31 17.01 -29.17
C ALA A 411 -4.19 17.45 -30.34
N LYS A 412 -5.24 16.69 -30.69
CA LYS A 412 -6.18 17.01 -31.79
C LYS A 412 -7.27 17.98 -31.33
N LEU A 413 -7.50 18.06 -30.01
CA LEU A 413 -8.44 18.98 -29.37
C LEU A 413 -7.74 20.16 -28.67
N ASP A 414 -6.41 20.08 -28.48
CA ASP A 414 -5.62 20.94 -27.58
C ASP A 414 -6.24 21.00 -26.17
N LEU A 415 -6.69 19.86 -25.66
CA LEU A 415 -7.32 19.73 -24.33
C LEU A 415 -6.46 18.90 -23.38
N VAL A 416 -6.18 19.47 -22.20
CA VAL A 416 -5.54 18.80 -21.07
C VAL A 416 -6.59 18.45 -20.02
N TYR A 417 -6.57 17.21 -19.56
CA TYR A 417 -7.51 16.61 -18.61
C TYR A 417 -6.82 16.41 -17.26
N LEU A 418 -7.23 17.24 -16.31
CA LEU A 418 -6.64 17.36 -14.97
C LEU A 418 -7.51 16.59 -13.97
N PRO A 419 -6.96 15.57 -13.29
CA PRO A 419 -7.61 14.93 -12.16
C PRO A 419 -7.45 15.81 -10.91
N MET A 420 -8.57 16.28 -10.35
CA MET A 420 -8.59 17.20 -9.21
C MET A 420 -8.79 16.46 -7.88
N GLY A 421 -8.09 16.95 -6.85
CA GLY A 421 -8.34 16.64 -5.45
C GLY A 421 -9.36 17.59 -4.80
N VAL A 422 -9.38 17.62 -3.47
CA VAL A 422 -10.31 18.41 -2.65
C VAL A 422 -9.67 19.73 -2.15
N THR A 423 -10.49 20.64 -1.60
CA THR A 423 -9.99 21.76 -0.78
C THR A 423 -9.63 21.26 0.61
N THR A 424 -8.34 21.30 0.94
CA THR A 424 -7.80 21.05 2.30
C THR A 424 -8.30 22.12 3.29
N PRO A 425 -8.63 21.79 4.56
CA PRO A 425 -8.70 20.44 5.13
C PRO A 425 -9.83 19.58 4.55
N ASP A 426 -9.57 18.29 4.42
CA ASP A 426 -10.31 17.41 3.51
C ASP A 426 -11.55 16.81 4.21
N ILE A 427 -11.42 16.56 5.51
CA ILE A 427 -12.36 15.74 6.30
C ILE A 427 -13.42 16.58 7.03
N TRP A 428 -13.32 17.91 6.96
CA TRP A 428 -14.35 18.84 7.44
C TRP A 428 -14.39 20.06 6.52
N GLY A 429 -15.55 20.32 5.90
CA GLY A 429 -15.70 21.26 4.78
C GLY A 429 -16.61 22.46 5.05
N GLY A 430 -17.17 22.59 6.25
CA GLY A 430 -18.28 23.51 6.56
C GLY A 430 -17.99 25.02 6.43
N ASN A 431 -16.74 25.40 6.14
CA ASN A 431 -16.33 26.78 5.85
C ASN A 431 -15.90 27.02 4.39
N ARG A 432 -15.89 25.98 3.53
CA ARG A 432 -15.49 26.11 2.11
C ARG A 432 -16.49 26.95 1.33
N THR A 433 -15.99 27.78 0.42
CA THR A 433 -16.84 28.64 -0.42
C THR A 433 -17.36 27.89 -1.67
N PRO A 434 -18.43 28.39 -2.33
CA PRO A 434 -18.89 27.81 -3.60
C PRO A 434 -17.84 27.80 -4.71
N GLU A 435 -16.86 28.71 -4.67
CA GLU A 435 -15.71 28.72 -5.58
C GLU A 435 -14.78 27.54 -5.28
N GLN A 436 -14.40 27.33 -4.02
CA GLN A 436 -13.54 26.21 -3.58
C GLN A 436 -14.17 24.82 -3.87
N GLU A 437 -15.50 24.70 -3.76
CA GLU A 437 -16.22 23.46 -4.06
C GLU A 437 -16.46 23.23 -5.57
N ARG A 438 -16.30 24.25 -6.42
CA ARG A 438 -16.71 24.22 -7.85
C ARG A 438 -15.99 23.17 -8.69
N TYR A 439 -14.74 22.88 -8.37
CA TYR A 439 -13.89 21.93 -9.09
C TYR A 439 -13.24 20.87 -8.19
N ALA A 440 -13.62 20.80 -6.90
CA ALA A 440 -13.16 19.77 -5.98
C ALA A 440 -13.58 18.37 -6.47
N SER A 441 -12.70 17.38 -6.28
CA SER A 441 -12.93 15.95 -6.57
C SER A 441 -13.61 15.72 -7.93
N SER A 442 -12.93 16.16 -9.00
CA SER A 442 -13.47 16.29 -10.36
C SER A 442 -12.46 15.95 -11.46
N ILE A 443 -12.94 15.81 -12.70
CA ILE A 443 -12.11 15.93 -13.90
C ILE A 443 -12.36 17.30 -14.53
N VAL A 444 -11.30 18.09 -14.71
CA VAL A 444 -11.34 19.39 -15.38
C VAL A 444 -10.64 19.29 -16.74
N ALA A 445 -11.29 19.74 -17.80
CA ALA A 445 -10.70 19.89 -19.12
C ALA A 445 -10.40 21.36 -19.40
N LEU A 446 -9.12 21.71 -19.55
CA LEU A 446 -8.67 23.04 -19.98
C LEU A 446 -8.12 22.96 -21.41
N ASN A 447 -8.20 24.06 -22.16
CA ASN A 447 -7.40 24.22 -23.36
C ASN A 447 -5.92 24.43 -22.99
N ALA A 448 -5.02 23.56 -23.45
CA ALA A 448 -3.63 23.57 -22.97
C ALA A 448 -2.84 24.82 -23.42
N THR A 449 -3.13 25.38 -24.61
CA THR A 449 -2.49 26.64 -25.06
C THR A 449 -2.94 27.87 -24.26
N THR A 450 -4.18 27.93 -23.76
CA THR A 450 -4.78 29.18 -23.20
C THR A 450 -5.31 29.11 -21.77
N GLY A 451 -5.35 27.93 -21.14
CA GLY A 451 -5.82 27.75 -19.76
C GLY A 451 -7.33 27.86 -19.56
N LYS A 452 -8.09 28.14 -20.61
CA LYS A 452 -9.54 28.31 -20.54
C LYS A 452 -10.24 26.98 -20.30
N LEU A 453 -11.24 26.99 -19.42
CA LEU A 453 -12.13 25.86 -19.18
C LEU A 453 -12.88 25.48 -20.46
N ALA A 454 -12.80 24.20 -20.84
CA ALA A 454 -13.67 23.60 -21.85
C ALA A 454 -14.89 22.94 -21.19
N TRP A 455 -14.66 22.10 -20.19
CA TRP A 455 -15.69 21.45 -19.38
C TRP A 455 -15.13 20.94 -18.05
N SER A 456 -16.00 20.60 -17.10
CA SER A 456 -15.62 19.96 -15.83
C SER A 456 -16.73 19.02 -15.34
N TYR A 457 -16.37 17.84 -14.83
CA TYR A 457 -17.30 16.85 -14.29
C TYR A 457 -16.89 16.46 -12.85
N GLN A 458 -17.71 16.81 -11.86
CA GLN A 458 -17.48 16.49 -10.45
C GLN A 458 -17.92 15.06 -10.12
N THR A 459 -17.08 14.33 -9.38
CA THR A 459 -17.30 12.90 -9.05
C THR A 459 -17.66 12.66 -7.58
N VAL A 460 -17.40 13.64 -6.71
CA VAL A 460 -17.92 13.76 -5.35
C VAL A 460 -18.30 15.21 -5.08
N HIS A 461 -19.55 15.45 -4.72
CA HIS A 461 -20.06 16.75 -4.28
C HIS A 461 -19.77 16.95 -2.79
N HIS A 462 -19.11 18.06 -2.41
CA HIS A 462 -18.77 18.37 -1.02
C HIS A 462 -18.07 17.20 -0.31
N ASP A 463 -16.84 16.94 -0.74
CA ASP A 463 -16.04 15.80 -0.32
C ASP A 463 -15.53 15.96 1.12
N LEU A 464 -15.89 15.02 2.00
CA LEU A 464 -15.48 14.92 3.41
C LEU A 464 -14.66 13.64 3.68
N TRP A 465 -14.17 12.98 2.64
CA TRP A 465 -13.63 11.62 2.71
C TRP A 465 -12.28 11.44 2.04
N ASP A 466 -11.69 12.52 1.50
CA ASP A 466 -10.43 12.47 0.75
C ASP A 466 -10.57 11.51 -0.46
N MET A 467 -11.50 11.87 -1.37
CA MET A 467 -11.98 11.05 -2.50
C MET A 467 -11.64 11.66 -3.87
N ASP A 468 -10.40 12.17 -4.01
CA ASP A 468 -9.78 12.64 -5.25
C ASP A 468 -10.06 11.77 -6.49
N MET A 469 -9.87 12.41 -7.65
CA MET A 469 -9.44 11.71 -8.84
C MET A 469 -7.92 11.44 -8.72
N PRO A 470 -7.47 10.20 -8.47
CA PRO A 470 -6.13 9.98 -7.92
C PRO A 470 -5.10 9.57 -8.97
N SER A 471 -5.45 9.51 -10.26
CA SER A 471 -4.59 8.88 -11.27
C SER A 471 -4.80 9.43 -12.67
N GLN A 472 -3.82 9.21 -13.56
CA GLN A 472 -3.89 9.65 -14.95
C GLN A 472 -5.12 9.06 -15.66
N PRO A 473 -6.08 9.90 -16.10
CA PRO A 473 -7.19 9.47 -16.94
C PRO A 473 -6.66 8.86 -18.23
N THR A 474 -7.43 7.96 -18.83
CA THR A 474 -7.00 7.22 -20.03
C THR A 474 -7.91 7.52 -21.21
N LEU A 475 -7.36 8.07 -22.28
CA LEU A 475 -8.09 8.40 -23.50
C LEU A 475 -8.12 7.20 -24.44
N ALA A 476 -9.30 6.95 -25.03
CA ALA A 476 -9.50 5.88 -26.00
C ALA A 476 -10.61 6.25 -26.98
N ASP A 477 -10.59 5.63 -28.17
CA ASP A 477 -11.69 5.70 -29.12
C ASP A 477 -12.39 4.33 -29.12
N ILE A 478 -13.62 4.27 -28.60
CA ILE A 478 -14.39 3.03 -28.40
C ILE A 478 -15.59 2.96 -29.36
N ASP A 479 -16.09 1.77 -29.66
CA ASP A 479 -17.35 1.61 -30.39
C ASP A 479 -18.54 1.56 -29.40
N VAL A 480 -19.46 2.50 -29.54
CA VAL A 480 -20.74 2.53 -28.82
C VAL A 480 -21.88 2.52 -29.84
N ASN A 481 -22.58 1.39 -29.92
CA ASN A 481 -23.73 1.18 -30.82
C ASN A 481 -23.42 1.38 -32.32
N GLY A 482 -22.24 0.96 -32.79
CA GLY A 482 -21.80 1.09 -34.18
C GLY A 482 -21.26 2.48 -34.52
N LYS A 483 -20.74 3.20 -33.53
CA LYS A 483 -20.18 4.55 -33.66
C LYS A 483 -18.93 4.68 -32.81
N THR A 484 -17.85 5.17 -33.40
CA THR A 484 -16.65 5.54 -32.66
C THR A 484 -16.91 6.77 -31.79
N VAL A 485 -16.78 6.63 -30.47
CA VAL A 485 -16.91 7.71 -29.48
C VAL A 485 -15.55 7.98 -28.86
N PRO A 486 -15.06 9.24 -28.86
CA PRO A 486 -13.80 9.61 -28.24
C PRO A 486 -13.99 9.79 -26.73
N VAL A 487 -13.56 8.80 -25.95
CA VAL A 487 -13.80 8.77 -24.49
C VAL A 487 -12.56 9.07 -23.66
N ILE A 488 -12.82 9.41 -22.40
CA ILE A 488 -11.89 9.47 -21.28
C ILE A 488 -12.39 8.55 -20.17
N TYR A 489 -11.56 7.59 -19.75
CA TYR A 489 -11.78 6.74 -18.58
C TYR A 489 -11.11 7.36 -17.36
N ALA A 490 -11.91 7.66 -16.34
CA ALA A 490 -11.48 8.34 -15.13
C ALA A 490 -11.81 7.48 -13.88
N PRO A 491 -10.89 6.60 -13.44
CA PRO A 491 -11.05 5.81 -12.22
C PRO A 491 -10.87 6.69 -10.97
N ALA A 492 -11.79 6.60 -10.01
CA ALA A 492 -11.84 7.44 -8.81
C ALA A 492 -11.49 6.66 -7.52
N LYS A 493 -11.06 7.35 -6.45
CA LYS A 493 -10.85 6.71 -5.12
C LYS A 493 -12.09 5.93 -4.64
N THR A 494 -13.30 6.43 -4.95
CA THR A 494 -14.58 5.77 -4.65
C THR A 494 -14.76 4.37 -5.26
N GLY A 495 -13.96 3.98 -6.26
CA GLY A 495 -14.14 2.73 -7.02
C GLY A 495 -15.15 2.80 -8.16
N ASN A 496 -15.69 3.99 -8.45
CA ASN A 496 -16.28 4.30 -9.74
C ASN A 496 -15.19 4.39 -10.83
N ILE A 497 -15.55 4.07 -12.07
CA ILE A 497 -14.84 4.58 -13.25
C ILE A 497 -15.85 5.40 -14.03
N PHE A 498 -15.62 6.70 -14.13
CA PHE A 498 -16.44 7.58 -14.95
C PHE A 498 -15.94 7.50 -16.39
N VAL A 499 -16.86 7.41 -17.35
CA VAL A 499 -16.56 7.34 -18.77
C VAL A 499 -17.30 8.47 -19.45
N LEU A 500 -16.54 9.48 -19.89
CA LEU A 500 -17.08 10.70 -20.48
C LEU A 500 -16.66 10.79 -21.95
N ASP A 501 -17.41 11.50 -22.79
CA ASP A 501 -16.91 11.97 -24.07
C ASP A 501 -15.90 13.11 -23.82
N ARG A 502 -14.67 12.92 -24.27
CA ARG A 502 -13.57 13.82 -23.88
C ARG A 502 -13.64 15.22 -24.51
N ARG A 503 -14.59 15.44 -25.43
CA ARG A 503 -14.80 16.73 -26.11
C ARG A 503 -15.65 17.69 -25.28
N ASN A 504 -16.60 17.18 -24.50
CA ASN A 504 -17.61 17.99 -23.80
C ASN A 504 -17.92 17.56 -22.35
N GLY A 505 -17.40 16.41 -21.89
CA GLY A 505 -17.63 15.91 -20.53
C GLY A 505 -18.96 15.19 -20.32
N GLU A 506 -19.73 14.90 -21.38
CA GLU A 506 -20.99 14.17 -21.29
C GLU A 506 -20.75 12.69 -20.92
N LEU A 507 -21.61 12.12 -20.07
CA LEU A 507 -21.55 10.72 -19.63
C LEU A 507 -21.84 9.75 -20.78
N VAL A 508 -20.86 8.89 -21.09
CA VAL A 508 -20.99 7.78 -22.06
C VAL A 508 -21.36 6.48 -21.35
N VAL A 509 -20.87 6.27 -20.12
CA VAL A 509 -21.45 5.32 -19.17
C VAL A 509 -22.26 6.12 -18.14
N PRO A 510 -23.54 5.76 -17.86
CA PRO A 510 -24.35 6.48 -16.89
C PRO A 510 -23.74 6.48 -15.48
N ALA A 511 -23.87 7.61 -14.80
CA ALA A 511 -23.54 7.78 -13.39
C ALA A 511 -24.71 8.45 -12.65
N PRO A 512 -25.85 7.75 -12.49
CA PRO A 512 -27.03 8.32 -11.83
C PRO A 512 -26.76 8.75 -10.40
N GLU A 513 -27.33 9.90 -10.03
CA GLU A 513 -27.39 10.40 -8.65
C GLU A 513 -28.13 9.42 -7.75
N LYS A 514 -27.52 9.04 -6.63
CA LYS A 514 -28.12 8.14 -5.62
C LYS A 514 -28.02 8.78 -4.23
N PRO A 515 -29.06 8.69 -3.38
CA PRO A 515 -29.00 9.21 -2.01
C PRO A 515 -27.87 8.59 -1.19
N VAL A 516 -27.25 9.39 -0.33
CA VAL A 516 -26.13 8.99 0.53
C VAL A 516 -26.41 9.27 2.01
N PRO A 517 -25.69 8.63 2.96
CA PRO A 517 -25.85 8.91 4.39
C PRO A 517 -25.75 10.40 4.73
N GLN A 518 -26.52 10.84 5.72
CA GLN A 518 -26.71 12.26 6.06
C GLN A 518 -26.30 12.55 7.51
N GLY A 519 -26.36 13.82 7.92
CA GLY A 519 -26.02 14.23 9.28
C GLY A 519 -24.51 14.31 9.47
N ALA A 520 -23.93 15.42 9.02
CA ALA A 520 -22.52 15.75 9.17
C ALA A 520 -22.16 16.14 10.62
N ALA A 521 -20.88 16.46 10.83
CA ALA A 521 -20.40 17.04 12.06
C ALA A 521 -20.99 18.45 12.31
N LYS A 522 -20.83 18.97 13.53
CA LYS A 522 -21.40 20.27 13.90
C LYS A 522 -20.79 21.40 13.05
N GLY A 523 -21.66 22.17 12.41
CA GLY A 523 -21.27 23.30 11.55
C GLY A 523 -20.90 22.91 10.12
N ASP A 524 -21.12 21.65 9.75
CA ASP A 524 -20.85 21.11 8.41
C ASP A 524 -22.13 20.57 7.75
N TYR A 525 -22.06 20.13 6.50
CA TYR A 525 -23.20 19.54 5.77
C TYR A 525 -22.79 18.28 4.96
N VAL A 526 -23.73 17.70 4.21
CA VAL A 526 -23.46 16.63 3.25
C VAL A 526 -24.27 16.93 1.99
N ALA A 527 -23.76 16.57 0.81
CA ALA A 527 -24.59 16.49 -0.38
C ALA A 527 -25.72 15.47 -0.17
N LYS A 528 -26.92 15.73 -0.73
CA LYS A 528 -28.08 14.83 -0.59
C LYS A 528 -27.91 13.55 -1.40
N THR A 529 -27.17 13.63 -2.49
CA THR A 529 -26.88 12.56 -3.45
C THR A 529 -25.42 12.64 -3.88
N GLN A 530 -24.92 11.57 -4.49
CA GLN A 530 -23.63 11.51 -5.18
C GLN A 530 -23.77 10.73 -6.50
N PRO A 531 -22.91 10.96 -7.49
CA PRO A 531 -22.96 10.25 -8.77
C PRO A 531 -22.39 8.83 -8.64
N PHE A 532 -23.18 7.83 -9.00
CA PHE A 532 -22.80 6.42 -8.92
C PHE A 532 -22.67 5.83 -10.33
N SER A 533 -21.45 5.87 -10.91
CA SER A 533 -21.15 5.19 -12.19
C SER A 533 -21.57 3.73 -12.16
N ASP A 534 -22.25 3.29 -13.22
CA ASP A 534 -22.65 1.90 -13.40
C ASP A 534 -21.44 1.02 -13.78
N LEU A 535 -20.35 1.60 -14.33
CA LEU A 535 -19.04 0.96 -14.39
C LEU A 535 -18.29 1.20 -13.06
N SER A 536 -18.32 0.21 -12.17
CA SER A 536 -17.70 0.31 -10.84
C SER A 536 -17.21 -1.04 -10.31
N PHE A 537 -16.13 -0.99 -9.53
CA PHE A 537 -15.60 -2.13 -8.77
C PHE A 537 -16.14 -2.22 -7.33
N ARG A 538 -16.98 -1.25 -6.90
CA ARG A 538 -17.55 -1.22 -5.56
C ARG A 538 -18.33 -2.50 -5.24
N PRO A 539 -18.24 -3.03 -4.00
CA PRO A 539 -19.08 -4.15 -3.57
C PRO A 539 -20.58 -3.81 -3.70
N LYS A 540 -21.39 -4.80 -4.11
CA LYS A 540 -22.86 -4.67 -4.28
C LYS A 540 -23.65 -4.59 -2.96
N LYS A 541 -22.96 -4.57 -1.82
CA LYS A 541 -23.47 -4.50 -0.46
C LYS A 541 -22.44 -3.79 0.40
N ASP A 542 -22.91 -3.00 1.35
CA ASP A 542 -22.07 -2.39 2.38
C ASP A 542 -21.47 -3.45 3.33
N LEU A 543 -20.36 -3.10 3.99
CA LEU A 543 -19.71 -3.98 4.95
C LEU A 543 -20.61 -4.28 6.16
N THR A 544 -20.46 -5.48 6.70
CA THR A 544 -21.22 -5.94 7.87
C THR A 544 -20.29 -6.56 8.91
N GLY A 545 -20.85 -6.91 10.08
CA GLY A 545 -20.16 -7.76 11.05
C GLY A 545 -19.72 -9.13 10.50
N ALA A 546 -20.23 -9.59 9.36
CA ALA A 546 -19.75 -10.80 8.68
C ALA A 546 -18.46 -10.57 7.89
N ASP A 547 -18.20 -9.37 7.41
CA ASP A 547 -16.97 -9.02 6.66
C ASP A 547 -15.75 -8.84 7.56
N MET A 548 -15.95 -8.96 8.87
CA MET A 548 -14.91 -8.77 9.89
C MET A 548 -13.99 -9.99 10.02
N TRP A 549 -12.73 -9.71 10.30
CA TRP A 549 -11.61 -10.64 10.19
C TRP A 549 -10.57 -10.42 11.29
N GLY A 550 -9.56 -11.28 11.31
CA GLY A 550 -8.37 -11.23 12.14
C GLY A 550 -7.58 -12.52 11.91
N ALA A 551 -6.43 -12.69 12.58
CA ALA A 551 -5.70 -13.96 12.49
C ALA A 551 -6.47 -15.13 13.13
N THR A 552 -7.23 -14.85 14.20
CA THR A 552 -7.96 -15.85 14.98
C THR A 552 -9.41 -15.46 15.26
N MET A 553 -10.21 -16.40 15.76
CA MET A 553 -11.57 -16.14 16.23
C MET A 553 -11.69 -15.07 17.34
N PHE A 554 -10.62 -14.81 18.08
CA PHE A 554 -10.59 -13.76 19.11
C PHE A 554 -10.37 -12.38 18.48
N ASP A 555 -9.44 -12.27 17.54
CA ASP A 555 -9.16 -11.03 16.81
C ASP A 555 -10.39 -10.61 15.99
N GLN A 556 -11.04 -11.57 15.34
CA GLN A 556 -12.30 -11.35 14.63
C GLN A 556 -13.42 -10.85 15.55
N LEU A 557 -13.54 -11.40 16.76
CA LEU A 557 -14.51 -10.93 17.75
C LEU A 557 -14.24 -9.48 18.17
N VAL A 558 -12.98 -9.11 18.39
CA VAL A 558 -12.59 -7.72 18.68
C VAL A 558 -12.89 -6.80 17.49
N CYS A 559 -12.54 -7.20 16.26
CA CYS A 559 -12.84 -6.41 15.06
C CYS A 559 -14.34 -6.22 14.84
N ARG A 560 -15.19 -7.21 15.15
CA ARG A 560 -16.66 -7.03 15.17
C ARG A 560 -17.09 -6.03 16.24
N VAL A 561 -16.55 -6.10 17.46
CA VAL A 561 -16.87 -5.13 18.53
C VAL A 561 -16.50 -3.71 18.11
N ILE A 562 -15.31 -3.49 17.52
CA ILE A 562 -14.88 -2.17 17.04
C ILE A 562 -15.78 -1.71 15.87
N PHE A 563 -16.10 -2.58 14.91
CA PHE A 563 -17.01 -2.26 13.80
C PHE A 563 -18.36 -1.74 14.29
N HIS A 564 -18.98 -2.42 15.27
CA HIS A 564 -20.26 -2.00 15.85
C HIS A 564 -20.15 -0.81 16.84
N GLN A 565 -18.93 -0.33 17.15
CA GLN A 565 -18.70 0.94 17.88
C GLN A 565 -18.51 2.13 16.94
N LEU A 566 -18.13 1.90 15.68
CA LEU A 566 -18.00 2.94 14.66
C LEU A 566 -19.35 3.24 14.00
N ARG A 567 -19.48 4.44 13.46
CA ARG A 567 -20.57 4.80 12.56
C ARG A 567 -20.28 4.25 11.16
N TYR A 568 -21.22 3.48 10.60
CA TYR A 568 -21.16 3.02 9.22
C TYR A 568 -22.57 2.78 8.66
N GLU A 569 -22.94 3.56 7.66
CA GLU A 569 -24.22 3.55 6.94
C GLU A 569 -24.00 3.30 5.44
N GLY A 570 -22.81 2.84 5.07
CA GLY A 570 -22.36 2.62 3.69
C GLY A 570 -21.27 3.59 3.22
N ILE A 571 -20.98 3.58 1.91
CA ILE A 571 -20.11 4.60 1.30
C ILE A 571 -20.69 6.01 1.53
N PHE A 572 -19.83 7.01 1.70
CA PHE A 572 -20.19 8.38 2.07
C PHE A 572 -20.89 8.53 3.44
N THR A 573 -20.68 7.60 4.39
CA THR A 573 -20.97 7.89 5.81
C THR A 573 -20.10 9.07 6.26
N PRO A 574 -20.65 10.20 6.75
CA PRO A 574 -19.84 11.38 7.03
C PRO A 574 -18.97 11.21 8.30
N PRO A 575 -17.81 11.89 8.39
CA PRO A 575 -16.93 11.89 9.57
C PRO A 575 -17.66 12.28 10.87
N SER A 576 -17.22 11.71 12.00
CA SER A 576 -17.91 11.88 13.28
C SER A 576 -16.99 11.83 14.50
N GLU A 577 -17.43 12.42 15.61
CA GLU A 577 -16.75 12.35 16.91
C GLU A 577 -16.79 10.93 17.52
N GLN A 578 -17.80 10.13 17.17
CA GLN A 578 -17.85 8.69 17.48
C GLN A 578 -16.69 7.95 16.82
N GLY A 579 -16.41 8.30 15.56
CA GLY A 579 -15.52 7.59 14.66
C GLY A 579 -16.34 6.90 13.58
N THR A 580 -16.04 7.21 12.33
CA THR A 580 -16.73 6.71 11.15
C THR A 580 -15.83 5.74 10.40
N LEU A 581 -16.39 4.62 9.94
CA LEU A 581 -15.69 3.72 9.02
C LEU A 581 -15.84 4.25 7.58
N VAL A 582 -14.72 4.54 6.93
CA VAL A 582 -14.68 5.00 5.54
C VAL A 582 -14.29 3.80 4.66
N PHE A 583 -15.18 3.40 3.74
CA PHE A 583 -14.96 2.27 2.83
C PHE A 583 -15.47 2.57 1.40
N PRO A 584 -14.61 2.54 0.36
CA PRO A 584 -13.14 2.43 0.44
C PRO A 584 -12.54 3.53 1.34
N GLY A 585 -11.38 3.30 1.94
CA GLY A 585 -10.70 4.32 2.75
C GLY A 585 -9.98 5.36 1.90
N ASN A 586 -9.16 6.20 2.55
CA ASN A 586 -8.34 7.28 1.95
C ASN A 586 -7.52 6.84 0.72
N LEU A 587 -6.87 5.67 0.79
CA LEU A 587 -6.16 5.03 -0.33
C LEU A 587 -7.06 4.59 -1.52
N GLY A 588 -8.37 4.79 -1.41
CA GLY A 588 -9.36 4.45 -2.42
C GLY A 588 -9.48 2.96 -2.76
N MET A 589 -10.19 2.71 -3.88
CA MET A 589 -10.03 1.50 -4.67
C MET A 589 -9.05 1.69 -5.83
N PHE A 590 -8.84 2.93 -6.26
CA PHE A 590 -7.87 3.33 -7.28
C PHE A 590 -6.94 4.41 -6.71
N GLU A 591 -5.73 4.44 -7.25
CA GLU A 591 -4.59 5.25 -6.82
C GLU A 591 -3.72 5.56 -8.07
N TRP A 592 -2.70 6.40 -7.96
CA TRP A 592 -1.87 7.02 -9.03
C TRP A 592 -1.37 6.10 -10.16
N GLY A 593 -1.34 4.79 -9.92
CA GLY A 593 -1.16 3.78 -10.95
C GLY A 593 -2.13 3.91 -12.12
N GLY A 594 -3.42 4.10 -11.83
CA GLY A 594 -4.53 4.11 -12.79
C GLY A 594 -4.71 2.80 -13.56
N ILE A 595 -5.40 2.86 -14.70
CA ILE A 595 -5.71 1.69 -15.55
C ILE A 595 -4.89 1.69 -16.85
N SER A 596 -4.75 0.54 -17.49
CA SER A 596 -4.19 0.43 -18.85
C SER A 596 -5.28 0.02 -19.85
N VAL A 597 -5.28 0.59 -21.05
CA VAL A 597 -6.28 0.33 -22.10
C VAL A 597 -5.62 -0.17 -23.38
N ASP A 598 -6.00 -1.37 -23.83
CA ASP A 598 -5.71 -1.89 -25.17
C ASP A 598 -6.80 -1.39 -26.14
N PRO A 599 -6.52 -0.39 -27.00
CA PRO A 599 -7.52 0.15 -27.92
C PRO A 599 -7.86 -0.81 -29.06
N ASN A 600 -6.96 -1.75 -29.40
CA ASN A 600 -7.17 -2.69 -30.50
C ASN A 600 -8.13 -3.82 -30.12
N ARG A 601 -8.18 -4.16 -28.83
CA ARG A 601 -9.18 -5.10 -28.29
C ARG A 601 -10.40 -4.41 -27.70
N GLN A 602 -10.26 -3.13 -27.35
CA GLN A 602 -11.17 -2.36 -26.51
C GLN A 602 -11.35 -3.06 -25.17
N VAL A 603 -10.23 -3.22 -24.46
CA VAL A 603 -10.11 -3.88 -23.15
C VAL A 603 -9.34 -2.98 -22.20
N ALA A 604 -9.80 -2.84 -20.96
CA ALA A 604 -9.01 -2.19 -19.91
C ALA A 604 -8.55 -3.20 -18.85
N ILE A 605 -7.31 -3.05 -18.38
CA ILE A 605 -6.75 -3.76 -17.23
C ILE A 605 -6.77 -2.82 -16.03
N ALA A 606 -7.41 -3.26 -14.94
CA ALA A 606 -7.61 -2.51 -13.71
C ALA A 606 -7.14 -3.33 -12.49
N ASN A 607 -6.56 -2.66 -11.49
CA ASN A 607 -5.99 -3.31 -10.31
C ASN A 607 -6.59 -2.81 -8.98
N PRO A 608 -7.92 -2.91 -8.78
CA PRO A 608 -8.59 -2.26 -7.67
C PRO A 608 -8.20 -2.85 -6.30
N MET A 609 -7.99 -1.97 -5.32
CA MET A 609 -7.85 -2.31 -3.91
C MET A 609 -9.11 -2.03 -3.08
N ALA A 610 -9.14 -2.46 -1.82
CA ALA A 610 -10.32 -2.36 -0.94
C ALA A 610 -9.93 -2.46 0.54
N LEU A 611 -9.26 -1.43 1.07
CA LEU A 611 -8.89 -1.32 2.48
C LEU A 611 -9.73 -0.21 3.17
N PRO A 612 -10.53 -0.50 4.20
CA PRO A 612 -11.26 0.52 4.96
C PRO A 612 -10.35 1.28 5.93
N PHE A 613 -10.71 2.53 6.18
CA PHE A 613 -10.07 3.43 7.15
C PHE A 613 -11.08 3.84 8.23
N VAL A 614 -10.58 4.36 9.35
CA VAL A 614 -11.36 4.98 10.41
C VAL A 614 -11.02 6.47 10.43
N SER A 615 -12.04 7.31 10.25
CA SER A 615 -11.97 8.76 10.39
C SER A 615 -12.72 9.19 11.64
N LYS A 616 -12.02 9.77 12.62
CA LYS A 616 -12.60 10.18 13.90
C LYS A 616 -12.26 11.64 14.20
N LEU A 617 -13.28 12.48 14.26
CA LEU A 617 -13.12 13.90 14.54
C LEU A 617 -12.74 14.14 16.01
N ILE A 618 -11.87 15.13 16.22
CA ILE A 618 -11.33 15.55 17.51
C ILE A 618 -11.76 16.99 17.76
N PRO A 619 -12.70 17.27 18.69
CA PRO A 619 -13.04 18.64 19.07
C PRO A 619 -11.82 19.47 19.50
N ARG A 620 -11.88 20.79 19.34
CA ARG A 620 -10.80 21.68 19.81
C ARG A 620 -10.66 21.64 21.34
N GLY A 621 -9.41 21.70 21.81
CA GLY A 621 -9.08 21.63 23.23
C GLY A 621 -7.57 21.79 23.48
N PRO A 622 -7.08 21.59 24.72
CA PRO A 622 -5.68 21.86 25.07
C PRO A 622 -4.64 21.07 24.26
N GLY A 623 -4.97 19.84 23.84
CA GLY A 623 -4.14 19.01 22.95
C GLY A 623 -4.46 19.15 21.45
N ASN A 624 -5.40 20.02 21.08
CA ASN A 624 -5.81 20.26 19.70
C ASN A 624 -6.27 21.73 19.53
N PRO A 625 -5.34 22.71 19.46
CA PRO A 625 -5.68 24.13 19.38
C PRO A 625 -6.31 24.50 18.03
N MET A 626 -6.97 25.66 17.96
CA MET A 626 -7.61 26.17 16.75
C MET A 626 -6.59 26.75 15.76
N GLU A 627 -5.76 27.68 16.22
CA GLU A 627 -4.68 28.27 15.43
C GLU A 627 -3.43 27.38 15.48
N GLN A 628 -2.64 27.43 14.41
CA GLN A 628 -1.35 26.75 14.30
C GLN A 628 -0.32 27.31 15.30
N PRO A 629 0.29 26.48 16.17
CA PRO A 629 1.47 26.88 16.95
C PRO A 629 2.65 27.28 16.05
N LYS A 630 3.45 28.29 16.45
CA LYS A 630 4.57 28.81 15.63
C LYS A 630 5.69 27.81 15.36
N ASP A 631 5.75 26.75 16.15
CA ASP A 631 6.68 25.63 16.12
C ASP A 631 6.03 24.33 15.63
N ALA A 632 4.76 24.36 15.20
CA ALA A 632 4.04 23.18 14.74
C ALA A 632 4.61 22.66 13.41
N LYS A 633 5.30 21.53 13.49
CA LYS A 633 5.63 20.67 12.35
C LYS A 633 4.57 19.59 12.20
N GLY A 634 3.98 19.50 11.02
CA GLY A 634 3.11 18.42 10.57
C GLY A 634 3.26 18.25 9.07
N SER A 635 2.91 17.07 8.56
CA SER A 635 3.21 16.64 7.19
C SER A 635 2.00 16.04 6.48
N GLY A 636 0.79 16.55 6.75
CA GLY A 636 -0.48 16.19 6.08
C GLY A 636 -0.67 14.71 5.75
N THR A 637 -0.69 13.84 6.77
CA THR A 637 -0.63 12.38 6.54
C THR A 637 -2.01 11.69 6.61
N GLU A 638 -2.24 10.67 5.78
CA GLU A 638 -3.41 9.77 5.87
C GLU A 638 -3.41 8.88 7.14
N ALA A 639 -2.46 9.06 8.07
CA ALA A 639 -2.30 8.24 9.26
C ALA A 639 -1.91 9.08 10.49
N GLY A 640 -2.53 8.78 11.63
CA GLY A 640 -2.32 9.52 12.88
C GLY A 640 -3.29 10.70 13.05
N ILE A 641 -2.85 11.73 13.77
CA ILE A 641 -3.65 12.92 14.07
C ILE A 641 -3.28 14.04 13.10
N GLN A 642 -4.23 14.48 12.29
CA GLN A 642 -4.09 15.67 11.45
C GLN A 642 -4.79 16.87 12.13
N PRO A 643 -4.14 18.03 12.22
CA PRO A 643 -4.62 19.13 13.07
C PRO A 643 -5.75 19.94 12.44
N GLN A 644 -5.82 20.05 11.11
CA GLN A 644 -6.80 20.87 10.38
C GLN A 644 -6.95 22.30 10.96
N TYR A 645 -5.86 23.01 11.27
CA TYR A 645 -5.93 24.31 11.96
C TYR A 645 -6.86 25.30 11.23
N GLY A 646 -7.70 26.02 11.98
CA GLY A 646 -8.70 26.96 11.45
C GLY A 646 -10.14 26.43 11.38
N VAL A 647 -10.38 25.11 11.42
CA VAL A 647 -11.75 24.52 11.46
C VAL A 647 -12.13 23.95 12.83
N PRO A 648 -13.42 23.69 13.16
CA PRO A 648 -13.85 23.25 14.50
C PRO A 648 -13.32 21.89 14.99
N TYR A 649 -12.67 21.09 14.15
CA TYR A 649 -12.21 19.74 14.45
C TYR A 649 -10.81 19.44 13.90
N GLY A 650 -9.97 18.76 14.67
CA GLY A 650 -8.89 17.93 14.11
C GLY A 650 -9.44 16.55 13.71
N VAL A 651 -8.64 15.69 13.12
CA VAL A 651 -9.05 14.32 12.76
C VAL A 651 -7.98 13.29 13.11
N THR A 652 -8.40 12.13 13.58
CA THR A 652 -7.59 10.91 13.58
C THR A 652 -7.96 10.08 12.35
N LEU A 653 -7.00 9.85 11.46
CA LEU A 653 -7.09 8.92 10.33
C LEU A 653 -6.23 7.69 10.63
N ASN A 654 -6.75 6.48 10.42
CA ASN A 654 -5.98 5.24 10.45
C ASN A 654 -6.60 4.17 9.54
N PRO A 655 -5.81 3.24 8.97
CA PRO A 655 -6.36 2.00 8.43
C PRO A 655 -7.16 1.24 9.51
N PHE A 656 -8.23 0.56 9.13
CA PHE A 656 -9.07 -0.18 10.08
C PHE A 656 -8.38 -1.49 10.51
N LEU A 657 -7.57 -1.42 11.56
CA LEU A 657 -6.77 -2.51 12.11
C LEU A 657 -7.28 -2.98 13.48
N SER A 658 -6.99 -4.25 13.81
CA SER A 658 -7.10 -4.80 15.14
C SER A 658 -6.02 -4.26 16.08
N PRO A 659 -6.12 -4.46 17.41
CA PRO A 659 -5.07 -4.11 18.37
C PRO A 659 -3.70 -4.78 18.13
N PHE A 660 -3.63 -5.76 17.22
CA PHE A 660 -2.39 -6.43 16.80
C PHE A 660 -1.87 -5.94 15.43
N GLY A 661 -2.44 -4.87 14.87
CA GLY A 661 -2.02 -4.29 13.58
C GLY A 661 -2.48 -5.06 12.34
N LEU A 662 -3.34 -6.06 12.49
CA LEU A 662 -3.90 -6.83 11.37
C LEU A 662 -5.20 -6.18 10.86
N PRO A 663 -5.46 -6.07 9.55
CA PRO A 663 -6.70 -5.47 9.05
C PRO A 663 -7.96 -6.15 9.57
N CYS A 664 -8.94 -5.36 10.01
CA CYS A 664 -10.21 -5.87 10.53
C CYS A 664 -11.21 -6.30 9.45
N LYS A 665 -11.04 -5.89 8.18
CA LYS A 665 -11.82 -6.39 7.04
C LYS A 665 -11.16 -7.64 6.45
N GLN A 666 -11.97 -8.65 6.09
CA GLN A 666 -11.50 -9.86 5.44
C GLN A 666 -10.84 -9.61 4.07
N PRO A 667 -9.80 -10.39 3.70
CA PRO A 667 -9.26 -10.42 2.35
C PRO A 667 -10.37 -10.78 1.33
N ALA A 668 -10.32 -10.30 0.09
CA ALA A 668 -9.22 -9.58 -0.53
C ALA A 668 -9.25 -8.07 -0.22
N TRP A 669 -8.05 -7.49 -0.16
CA TRP A 669 -7.80 -6.06 -0.18
C TRP A 669 -7.26 -5.58 -1.53
N GLY A 670 -7.06 -6.47 -2.51
CA GLY A 670 -6.51 -6.14 -3.83
C GLY A 670 -6.71 -7.22 -4.89
N TYR A 671 -7.05 -6.79 -6.11
CA TYR A 671 -7.26 -7.64 -7.29
C TYR A 671 -6.48 -7.15 -8.51
N ILE A 672 -6.31 -8.03 -9.49
CA ILE A 672 -6.06 -7.67 -10.90
C ILE A 672 -7.28 -8.12 -11.72
N SER A 673 -7.71 -7.33 -12.69
CA SER A 673 -8.98 -7.51 -13.40
C SER A 673 -8.91 -7.00 -14.83
N ALA A 674 -9.79 -7.50 -15.71
CA ALA A 674 -10.04 -6.90 -17.01
C ALA A 674 -11.52 -6.56 -17.25
N LEU A 675 -11.72 -5.47 -17.99
CA LEU A 675 -12.99 -4.94 -18.46
C LEU A 675 -13.09 -5.13 -19.97
N ASP A 676 -14.24 -5.56 -20.49
CA ASP A 676 -14.59 -5.34 -21.90
C ASP A 676 -15.19 -3.93 -22.02
N LEU A 677 -14.65 -3.09 -22.91
CA LEU A 677 -15.06 -1.70 -23.04
C LEU A 677 -16.26 -1.50 -23.99
N LYS A 678 -16.70 -2.56 -24.69
CA LYS A 678 -17.90 -2.56 -25.54
C LYS A 678 -19.15 -2.82 -24.69
N THR A 679 -19.04 -3.68 -23.67
CA THR A 679 -20.12 -3.96 -22.71
C THR A 679 -19.99 -3.17 -21.41
N ASN A 680 -18.80 -2.65 -21.09
CA ASN A 680 -18.43 -2.05 -19.80
C ASN A 680 -18.60 -3.02 -18.61
N GLU A 681 -18.30 -4.31 -18.82
CA GLU A 681 -18.39 -5.35 -17.79
C GLU A 681 -17.03 -5.91 -17.34
N VAL A 682 -16.96 -6.33 -16.06
CA VAL A 682 -15.82 -7.07 -15.49
C VAL A 682 -15.85 -8.52 -15.95
N VAL A 683 -15.07 -8.86 -16.98
CA VAL A 683 -15.06 -10.22 -17.57
C VAL A 683 -14.23 -11.20 -16.74
N TRP A 684 -13.13 -10.76 -16.12
CA TRP A 684 -12.40 -11.58 -15.14
C TRP A 684 -11.76 -10.73 -14.05
N LYS A 685 -11.60 -11.31 -12.86
CA LYS A 685 -11.03 -10.67 -11.67
C LYS A 685 -10.34 -11.71 -10.77
N LYS A 686 -9.08 -11.46 -10.41
CA LYS A 686 -8.19 -12.39 -9.69
C LYS A 686 -7.51 -11.75 -8.48
N ARG A 687 -7.28 -12.50 -7.41
CA ARG A 687 -6.50 -12.02 -6.25
C ARG A 687 -5.01 -11.90 -6.63
N ILE A 688 -4.35 -10.87 -6.11
CA ILE A 688 -2.93 -10.62 -6.35
C ILE A 688 -2.17 -10.40 -5.03
N GLY A 689 -0.90 -10.77 -4.99
CA GLY A 689 -0.07 -10.64 -3.79
C GLY A 689 -0.23 -11.77 -2.77
N THR A 690 0.85 -12.03 -2.04
CA THR A 690 0.99 -12.99 -0.95
C THR A 690 1.41 -12.24 0.33
N PRO A 691 1.17 -12.73 1.55
CA PRO A 691 1.61 -12.03 2.77
C PRO A 691 3.12 -12.20 3.07
N GLN A 692 3.91 -12.71 2.12
CA GLN A 692 5.27 -13.20 2.31
C GLN A 692 6.23 -12.21 2.98
N ASP A 693 6.13 -10.94 2.64
CA ASP A 693 7.00 -9.86 3.12
C ASP A 693 6.28 -8.88 4.06
N SER A 694 5.03 -9.19 4.45
CA SER A 694 4.21 -8.41 5.38
C SER A 694 4.04 -9.10 6.75
N LEU A 695 4.60 -10.29 6.94
CA LEU A 695 4.55 -11.02 8.21
C LEU A 695 5.63 -10.51 9.19
N PRO A 696 5.31 -10.38 10.50
CA PRO A 696 6.26 -9.90 11.51
C PRO A 696 7.38 -10.90 11.87
N PHE A 697 7.43 -12.05 11.20
CA PHE A 697 8.50 -13.04 11.33
C PHE A 697 8.82 -13.68 9.98
N PRO A 698 10.11 -13.94 9.66
CA PRO A 698 10.50 -14.53 8.39
C PRO A 698 10.07 -16.00 8.31
N MET A 699 9.12 -16.31 7.44
CA MET A 699 8.67 -17.69 7.22
C MET A 699 9.74 -18.52 6.49
N PRO A 700 10.10 -19.72 6.99
CA PRO A 700 11.16 -20.56 6.40
C PRO A 700 10.75 -21.24 5.09
N VAL A 701 9.48 -21.14 4.71
CA VAL A 701 8.92 -21.68 3.46
C VAL A 701 8.17 -20.55 2.76
N LYS A 702 8.31 -20.44 1.43
CA LYS A 702 7.56 -19.46 0.64
C LYS A 702 6.07 -19.77 0.70
N LEU A 703 5.25 -18.79 1.06
CA LEU A 703 3.80 -18.93 1.09
C LEU A 703 3.24 -18.87 -0.34
N PRO A 704 2.64 -19.95 -0.87
CA PRO A 704 2.26 -20.02 -2.29
C PRO A 704 0.88 -19.40 -2.58
N PHE A 705 0.09 -19.12 -1.54
CA PHE A 705 -1.29 -18.68 -1.65
C PHE A 705 -1.41 -17.17 -1.89
N THR A 706 -2.28 -16.80 -2.83
CA THR A 706 -2.70 -15.40 -3.07
C THR A 706 -3.77 -15.00 -2.08
N MET A 707 -3.51 -13.93 -1.33
CA MET A 707 -4.43 -13.41 -0.31
C MET A 707 -5.28 -12.25 -0.83
N GLY A 708 -4.77 -11.52 -1.84
CA GLY A 708 -5.32 -10.24 -2.27
C GLY A 708 -4.78 -9.11 -1.40
N MET A 709 -3.48 -8.84 -1.52
CA MET A 709 -2.77 -7.82 -0.73
C MET A 709 -3.09 -6.40 -1.21
N PRO A 710 -3.01 -5.36 -0.34
CA PRO A 710 -3.01 -3.97 -0.77
C PRO A 710 -1.88 -3.70 -1.77
N MET A 711 -2.09 -2.73 -2.67
CA MET A 711 -1.18 -2.46 -3.77
C MET A 711 -1.18 -0.98 -4.20
N LEU A 712 -0.06 -0.49 -4.69
CA LEU A 712 0.09 0.87 -5.23
C LEU A 712 0.89 0.84 -6.53
N GLY A 713 0.52 1.67 -7.50
CA GLY A 713 1.05 1.64 -8.87
C GLY A 713 0.21 0.79 -9.83
N GLY A 714 0.42 1.00 -11.13
CA GLY A 714 -0.49 0.56 -12.19
C GLY A 714 -0.04 -0.69 -12.95
N PRO A 715 -0.92 -1.24 -13.80
CA PRO A 715 -0.58 -2.22 -14.81
C PRO A 715 -0.09 -1.53 -16.10
N ILE A 716 0.62 -2.30 -16.93
CA ILE A 716 0.74 -2.03 -18.38
C ILE A 716 0.21 -3.24 -19.15
N SER A 717 -0.25 -3.01 -20.38
CA SER A 717 -0.70 -4.07 -21.29
C SER A 717 0.07 -4.03 -22.62
N THR A 718 0.04 -5.14 -23.38
CA THR A 718 0.81 -5.28 -24.61
C THR A 718 0.05 -6.07 -25.68
N ALA A 719 0.34 -5.80 -26.95
CA ALA A 719 -0.16 -6.58 -28.09
C ALA A 719 0.28 -8.07 -28.06
N GLY A 720 1.20 -8.46 -27.18
CA GLY A 720 1.59 -9.85 -26.92
C GLY A 720 0.58 -10.68 -26.10
N ASN A 721 -0.62 -10.15 -25.83
CA ASN A 721 -1.62 -10.72 -24.92
C ASN A 721 -1.16 -10.85 -23.45
N VAL A 722 -0.20 -10.02 -23.04
CA VAL A 722 0.35 -10.03 -21.68
C VAL A 722 0.34 -8.65 -21.04
N LEU A 723 -0.06 -8.62 -19.78
CA LEU A 723 0.01 -7.44 -18.90
C LEU A 723 1.09 -7.64 -17.84
N PHE A 724 1.70 -6.55 -17.38
CA PHE A 724 2.71 -6.55 -16.31
C PHE A 724 2.29 -5.64 -15.15
N ILE A 725 2.55 -6.07 -13.91
CA ILE A 725 2.27 -5.30 -12.69
C ILE A 725 3.21 -5.72 -11.55
N GLY A 726 3.68 -4.75 -10.76
CA GLY A 726 4.55 -4.95 -9.58
C GLY A 726 3.91 -4.60 -8.23
N ALA A 727 2.74 -3.97 -8.25
CA ALA A 727 2.19 -3.08 -7.21
C ALA A 727 2.04 -3.61 -5.76
N THR A 728 2.09 -4.93 -5.52
CA THR A 728 1.75 -5.51 -4.21
C THR A 728 2.89 -5.47 -3.19
N ALA A 729 2.52 -5.45 -1.90
CA ALA A 729 3.43 -5.45 -0.75
C ALA A 729 4.24 -6.76 -0.51
N ASP A 730 4.52 -7.51 -1.57
CA ASP A 730 5.36 -8.74 -1.58
C ASP A 730 6.41 -8.75 -2.70
N ASN A 731 6.71 -7.57 -3.25
CA ASN A 731 7.92 -7.34 -4.05
C ASN A 731 8.03 -8.25 -5.29
N TYR A 732 6.96 -8.55 -6.02
CA TYR A 732 7.03 -9.36 -7.26
C TYR A 732 6.53 -8.57 -8.47
N LEU A 733 7.39 -8.43 -9.49
CA LEU A 733 6.90 -8.15 -10.85
C LEU A 733 6.28 -9.44 -11.39
N ARG A 734 5.08 -9.33 -11.94
CA ARG A 734 4.31 -10.45 -12.50
C ARG A 734 3.90 -10.15 -13.93
N ALA A 735 3.71 -11.23 -14.70
CA ALA A 735 3.04 -11.20 -15.99
C ALA A 735 1.77 -12.06 -15.94
N TYR A 736 0.68 -11.54 -16.49
CA TYR A 736 -0.59 -12.25 -16.62
C TYR A 736 -1.07 -12.26 -18.07
N ASN A 737 -1.80 -13.31 -18.43
CA ASN A 737 -2.56 -13.39 -19.69
C ASN A 737 -3.75 -12.42 -19.64
N MET A 738 -3.83 -11.50 -20.61
CA MET A 738 -4.91 -10.50 -20.65
C MET A 738 -6.29 -11.11 -20.93
N SER A 739 -6.36 -12.26 -21.60
CA SER A 739 -7.64 -12.90 -21.93
C SER A 739 -8.37 -13.48 -20.72
N ASN A 740 -7.66 -14.11 -19.77
CA ASN A 740 -8.28 -14.91 -18.69
C ASN A 740 -7.73 -14.64 -17.27
N GLY A 741 -6.75 -13.75 -17.11
CA GLY A 741 -6.14 -13.46 -15.81
C GLY A 741 -5.20 -14.56 -15.28
N GLU A 742 -4.76 -15.51 -16.11
CA GLU A 742 -3.79 -16.53 -15.70
C GLU A 742 -2.40 -15.92 -15.46
N LYS A 743 -1.76 -16.27 -14.34
CA LYS A 743 -0.42 -15.79 -13.98
C LYS A 743 0.68 -16.60 -14.69
N LEU A 744 1.20 -16.07 -15.78
CA LEU A 744 2.16 -16.75 -16.66
C LEU A 744 3.61 -16.73 -16.15
N TRP A 745 4.00 -15.68 -15.41
CA TRP A 745 5.38 -15.51 -14.94
C TRP A 745 5.45 -14.57 -13.71
N GLN A 746 6.49 -14.72 -12.88
CA GLN A 746 6.83 -13.76 -11.82
C GLN A 746 8.32 -13.80 -11.46
N ALA A 747 8.88 -12.65 -11.06
CA ALA A 747 10.23 -12.55 -10.49
C ALA A 747 10.24 -11.68 -9.23
N ARG A 748 11.00 -12.09 -8.21
CA ARG A 748 11.13 -11.36 -6.93
C ARG A 748 12.01 -10.13 -7.18
N LEU A 749 11.40 -8.96 -7.05
CA LEU A 749 12.08 -7.69 -6.97
C LEU A 749 12.93 -7.63 -5.68
N PRO A 750 14.01 -6.83 -5.67
CA PRO A 750 14.91 -6.70 -4.52
C PRO A 750 14.37 -5.75 -3.43
N ALA A 751 13.35 -4.95 -3.75
CA ALA A 751 12.64 -4.01 -2.90
C ALA A 751 11.19 -3.86 -3.42
N GLY A 752 10.43 -2.91 -2.87
CA GLY A 752 9.03 -2.62 -3.22
C GLY A 752 8.80 -2.41 -4.72
N GLY A 753 7.74 -3.03 -5.25
CA GLY A 753 7.34 -2.97 -6.66
C GLY A 753 6.29 -1.90 -7.00
N GLN A 754 6.15 -0.88 -6.14
CA GLN A 754 5.14 0.19 -6.24
C GLN A 754 5.56 1.29 -7.22
N ALA A 755 5.93 0.87 -8.44
CA ALA A 755 6.12 1.70 -9.61
C ALA A 755 5.26 1.10 -10.73
N THR A 756 4.67 1.93 -11.59
CA THR A 756 4.09 1.41 -12.83
C THR A 756 5.25 0.92 -13.71
N PRO A 757 5.25 -0.34 -14.21
CA PRO A 757 6.28 -0.81 -15.13
C PRO A 757 6.18 -0.10 -16.48
N MET A 758 7.16 -0.28 -17.35
CA MET A 758 7.10 0.14 -18.76
C MET A 758 7.66 -0.96 -19.68
N THR A 759 7.48 -0.82 -21.00
CA THR A 759 8.17 -1.66 -22.00
C THR A 759 8.58 -0.85 -23.24
N TYR A 760 9.76 -1.13 -23.79
CA TYR A 760 10.29 -0.48 -24.99
C TYR A 760 11.01 -1.51 -25.87
N GLU A 761 11.36 -1.12 -27.10
CA GLU A 761 12.28 -1.86 -27.96
C GLU A 761 13.53 -1.02 -28.25
N VAL A 762 14.70 -1.66 -28.22
CA VAL A 762 15.97 -1.10 -28.71
C VAL A 762 16.79 -2.21 -29.35
N ASN A 763 17.47 -1.91 -30.46
CA ASN A 763 18.29 -2.87 -31.22
C ASN A 763 17.54 -4.17 -31.58
N GLY A 764 16.26 -4.07 -31.96
CA GLY A 764 15.41 -5.20 -32.35
C GLY A 764 14.99 -6.13 -31.19
N LYS A 765 15.11 -5.66 -29.94
CA LYS A 765 14.87 -6.46 -28.74
C LYS A 765 13.95 -5.72 -27.76
N GLN A 766 12.88 -6.39 -27.31
CA GLN A 766 11.95 -5.84 -26.33
C GLN A 766 12.44 -6.05 -24.89
N TYR A 767 12.29 -5.00 -24.07
CA TYR A 767 12.65 -4.95 -22.66
C TYR A 767 11.44 -4.54 -21.81
N VAL A 768 11.34 -5.08 -20.59
CA VAL A 768 10.39 -4.62 -19.55
C VAL A 768 11.22 -4.09 -18.38
N VAL A 769 10.92 -2.90 -17.88
CA VAL A 769 11.61 -2.28 -16.73
C VAL A 769 10.59 -1.89 -15.67
N ILE A 770 10.99 -2.03 -14.40
CA ILE A 770 10.27 -1.47 -13.27
C ILE A 770 11.26 -0.83 -12.28
N SER A 771 10.90 0.31 -11.71
CA SER A 771 11.60 0.88 -10.57
C SER A 771 11.27 0.07 -9.31
N ALA A 772 12.24 -0.15 -8.42
CA ALA A 772 11.96 -0.80 -7.14
C ALA A 772 12.76 -0.15 -6.00
N GLY A 773 12.06 0.13 -4.89
CA GLY A 773 12.56 0.95 -3.78
C GLY A 773 11.65 0.84 -2.55
N ARG A 774 11.71 1.84 -1.66
CA ARG A 774 10.86 1.86 -0.44
C ARG A 774 9.41 2.19 -0.79
N SER A 775 8.48 1.67 0.02
CA SER A 775 7.03 1.68 -0.23
C SER A 775 6.20 2.02 1.01
N ARG A 776 5.06 2.69 0.78
CA ARG A 776 4.02 3.07 1.76
C ARG A 776 3.57 1.98 2.74
N PHE A 777 3.58 0.70 2.34
CA PHE A 777 3.07 -0.42 3.17
C PHE A 777 4.12 -1.23 3.97
N VAL A 778 5.42 -0.92 3.89
CA VAL A 778 6.46 -1.74 4.56
C VAL A 778 6.87 -1.14 5.91
N TRP A 779 6.31 -1.73 6.98
CA TRP A 779 6.51 -1.30 8.37
C TRP A 779 7.90 -1.67 8.95
N HIS A 780 8.61 -2.64 8.38
CA HIS A 780 9.96 -3.02 8.80
C HIS A 780 10.85 -3.47 7.62
N GLU A 781 11.86 -2.66 7.28
CA GLU A 781 13.11 -3.16 6.67
C GLU A 781 14.32 -2.32 7.13
N ASP A 782 15.35 -2.99 7.65
CA ASP A 782 16.64 -2.38 8.01
C ASP A 782 17.50 -2.15 6.75
N GLY A 783 17.35 -0.99 6.11
CA GLY A 783 18.40 -0.32 5.33
C GLY A 783 19.09 -1.13 4.22
N ARG A 784 18.35 -1.91 3.42
CA ARG A 784 18.92 -2.68 2.28
C ARG A 784 18.74 -1.95 0.95
N LEU A 785 19.71 -2.18 0.05
CA LEU A 785 19.93 -1.31 -1.12
C LEU A 785 18.82 -1.38 -2.17
N TYR A 786 18.42 -0.19 -2.63
CA TYR A 786 17.61 0.07 -3.82
C TYR A 786 18.27 -0.54 -5.07
N ARG A 787 17.46 -1.11 -5.97
CA ARG A 787 17.90 -1.79 -7.20
C ARG A 787 16.72 -1.88 -8.16
N ARG A 788 16.89 -1.43 -9.41
CA ARG A 788 15.87 -1.56 -10.48
C ARG A 788 16.13 -2.81 -11.32
N LEU A 789 15.08 -3.47 -11.81
CA LEU A 789 15.20 -4.69 -12.60
C LEU A 789 14.68 -4.50 -14.02
N CYS A 790 15.46 -4.96 -14.98
CA CYS A 790 15.05 -5.06 -16.38
C CYS A 790 15.02 -6.53 -16.84
N PHE A 791 13.96 -6.93 -17.52
CA PHE A 791 13.74 -8.29 -18.03
C PHE A 791 13.61 -8.32 -19.55
N THR A 792 14.10 -9.40 -20.17
CA THR A 792 14.02 -9.60 -21.62
C THR A 792 13.74 -11.04 -22.02
N GLY A 793 13.08 -11.19 -23.18
CA GLY A 793 12.90 -12.47 -23.86
C GLY A 793 14.12 -12.86 -24.71
N ARG A 794 14.15 -14.13 -25.12
CA ARG A 794 15.11 -14.66 -26.12
C ARG A 794 14.34 -15.57 -27.07
N ARG A 795 14.61 -15.46 -28.37
CA ARG A 795 14.28 -16.49 -29.37
C ARG A 795 15.58 -17.00 -29.96
N GLU A 796 15.75 -18.31 -30.02
CA GLU A 796 16.90 -18.90 -30.70
C GLU A 796 16.63 -18.89 -32.22
N VAL A 797 17.56 -18.31 -32.97
CA VAL A 797 17.57 -18.34 -34.43
C VAL A 797 18.61 -19.37 -34.84
N LYS A 798 18.17 -20.52 -35.38
CA LYS A 798 19.09 -21.45 -36.04
C LYS A 798 19.71 -20.78 -37.27
N LYS A 799 21.03 -20.90 -37.40
CA LYS A 799 21.73 -20.87 -38.69
C LYS A 799 22.68 -22.05 -38.75
N GLU A 800 22.84 -22.59 -39.95
CA GLU A 800 23.67 -23.74 -40.29
C GLU A 800 24.90 -23.26 -41.10
N GLY A 801 25.95 -24.09 -41.21
CA GLY A 801 27.12 -23.82 -42.06
C GLY A 801 28.46 -23.68 -41.30
N PRO A 802 29.51 -24.47 -41.62
CA PRO A 802 30.78 -24.49 -40.88
C PRO A 802 32.02 -24.01 -41.67
N VAL A 803 33.05 -23.57 -40.94
CA VAL A 803 34.47 -23.48 -41.40
C VAL A 803 35.40 -23.86 -40.22
N SER A 804 36.60 -24.38 -40.50
CA SER A 804 37.55 -25.02 -39.56
C SER A 804 38.68 -24.13 -39.01
N GLY A 805 39.44 -24.63 -38.01
CA GLY A 805 40.55 -23.95 -37.29
C GLY A 805 41.92 -23.92 -38.03
N PRO A 806 43.12 -23.98 -37.37
CA PRO A 806 43.40 -24.66 -36.07
C PRO A 806 44.47 -24.04 -35.08
N SER A 807 44.47 -24.51 -33.82
CA SER A 807 45.66 -24.73 -32.90
C SER A 807 46.51 -23.51 -32.41
N LEU A 808 47.32 -23.54 -31.32
CA LEU A 808 47.84 -24.60 -30.41
C LEU A 808 48.33 -23.99 -29.03
N TYR A 809 48.71 -24.84 -28.05
CA TYR A 809 49.33 -24.61 -26.71
C TYR A 809 48.47 -24.01 -25.55
N GLY A 810 48.61 -24.40 -24.26
CA GLY A 810 49.23 -25.63 -23.68
C GLY A 810 49.57 -25.64 -22.16
N THR A 811 48.86 -26.44 -21.32
CA THR A 811 49.21 -26.96 -19.94
C THR A 811 49.46 -25.97 -18.77
N SER A 812 49.37 -26.27 -17.44
CA SER A 812 49.07 -27.47 -16.58
C SER A 812 48.17 -27.04 -15.37
N LEU A 813 47.46 -27.82 -14.52
CA LEU A 813 47.68 -29.09 -13.77
C LEU A 813 48.73 -28.98 -12.61
N SER A 814 48.60 -29.53 -11.37
CA SER A 814 47.60 -30.46 -10.75
C SER A 814 47.64 -30.61 -9.18
N PHE A 815 46.56 -31.16 -8.57
CA PHE A 815 46.48 -32.04 -7.34
C PHE A 815 46.94 -31.57 -5.91
N ARG A 816 46.82 -32.33 -4.79
CA ARG A 816 45.67 -33.04 -4.10
C ARG A 816 46.07 -33.74 -2.75
N ALA A 817 45.39 -33.41 -1.63
CA ALA A 817 45.10 -34.21 -0.38
C ALA A 817 46.19 -34.94 0.48
N ARG A 818 45.98 -35.01 1.83
CA ARG A 818 46.36 -36.11 2.77
C ARG A 818 45.63 -36.05 4.14
N ARG A 819 45.87 -37.00 5.08
CA ARG A 819 44.99 -37.35 6.24
C ARG A 819 45.74 -37.98 7.44
N ALA A 820 45.17 -37.84 8.66
CA ALA A 820 45.24 -38.73 9.87
C ALA A 820 46.42 -38.69 10.89
N ARG A 821 46.06 -38.70 12.19
CA ARG A 821 46.67 -39.41 13.36
C ARG A 821 45.60 -39.58 14.48
N LEU A 822 45.94 -40.16 15.64
CA LEU A 822 45.06 -40.50 16.79
C LEU A 822 45.76 -40.32 18.16
N ASP A 823 45.08 -40.67 19.27
CA ASP A 823 45.56 -41.00 20.65
C ASP A 823 46.25 -39.87 21.48
N GLU A 824 46.37 -39.89 22.83
CA GLU A 824 46.26 -40.97 23.84
C GLU A 824 46.00 -40.46 25.31
N LEU A 825 45.36 -41.27 26.21
CA LEU A 825 45.38 -41.39 27.73
C LEU A 825 45.48 -40.13 28.70
N HIS A 826 45.12 -40.11 30.02
CA HIS A 826 44.17 -40.84 30.93
C HIS A 826 44.15 -40.24 32.39
N ARG A 827 43.31 -40.77 33.32
CA ARG A 827 43.31 -40.75 34.84
C ARG A 827 42.64 -39.63 35.71
N LYS A 828 41.45 -39.99 36.25
CA LYS A 828 41.01 -40.08 37.68
C LYS A 828 41.21 -38.94 38.73
N SER A 829 40.10 -38.44 39.32
CA SER A 829 39.88 -38.02 40.75
C SER A 829 38.44 -37.50 41.02
N LYS A 830 37.97 -37.17 42.25
CA LYS A 830 37.76 -38.02 43.46
C LYS A 830 36.74 -37.40 44.49
N HIS A 831 35.80 -38.20 45.00
CA HIS A 831 34.99 -38.06 46.25
C HIS A 831 33.91 -36.94 46.49
N HIS A 832 33.09 -37.20 47.52
CA HIS A 832 31.84 -36.60 48.06
C HIS A 832 31.92 -36.71 49.62
N PRO A 833 31.04 -36.14 50.52
CA PRO A 833 29.54 -36.23 50.48
C PRO A 833 28.65 -35.18 51.26
N ARG A 834 27.31 -35.20 51.02
CA ARG A 834 26.14 -34.96 51.95
C ARG A 834 26.07 -33.63 52.78
N ILE A 835 24.99 -33.17 53.46
CA ILE A 835 23.57 -33.56 53.73
C ILE A 835 22.78 -32.20 53.91
N PHE A 836 21.59 -31.93 53.33
CA PHE A 836 20.18 -32.31 53.68
C PHE A 836 19.46 -31.44 54.75
N MET A 837 18.14 -31.23 54.57
CA MET A 837 17.10 -30.77 55.52
C MET A 837 16.81 -29.26 55.75
N LEU A 838 15.72 -28.75 55.13
CA LEU A 838 14.76 -27.78 55.73
C LEU A 838 13.51 -27.63 54.83
N GLN A 839 12.35 -28.18 55.23
CA GLN A 839 11.12 -28.16 54.42
C GLN A 839 9.81 -28.16 55.23
N GLN A 840 9.61 -27.22 56.15
CA GLN A 840 8.31 -26.96 56.79
C GLN A 840 8.09 -25.47 57.14
N MET A 841 7.73 -24.61 56.18
CA MET A 841 7.19 -23.27 56.49
C MET A 841 6.37 -22.56 55.39
N ALA A 842 5.83 -23.28 54.40
CA ALA A 842 5.31 -22.69 53.14
C ALA A 842 3.78 -22.77 52.91
N VAL A 843 2.95 -22.90 53.97
CA VAL A 843 1.49 -23.17 53.81
C VAL A 843 0.58 -22.02 54.29
N ARG A 844 1.08 -21.03 55.05
CA ARG A 844 0.27 -19.95 55.67
C ARG A 844 0.28 -18.57 54.95
N HIS A 845 0.71 -18.49 53.69
CA HIS A 845 0.73 -17.19 52.94
C HIS A 845 -0.06 -17.15 51.63
N ILE A 846 -0.52 -18.29 51.09
CA ILE A 846 -1.22 -18.32 49.79
C ILE A 846 -2.65 -17.77 49.89
N GLY A 847 -3.36 -17.99 51.01
CA GLY A 847 -4.76 -17.58 51.17
C GLY A 847 -5.00 -16.07 51.22
N MET A 848 -4.01 -15.27 51.64
CA MET A 848 -4.16 -13.82 51.80
C MET A 848 -3.97 -13.05 50.49
N LEU A 849 -3.24 -13.63 49.53
CA LEU A 849 -3.01 -13.04 48.21
C LEU A 849 -4.29 -13.05 47.35
N PHE A 850 -5.06 -14.14 47.43
CA PHE A 850 -6.24 -14.36 46.58
C PHE A 850 -7.34 -13.30 46.78
N ARG A 851 -7.61 -12.89 48.03
CA ARG A 851 -8.60 -11.82 48.33
C ARG A 851 -8.19 -10.44 47.81
N ARG A 852 -6.89 -10.14 47.70
CA ARG A 852 -6.40 -8.86 47.16
C ARG A 852 -6.44 -8.80 45.63
N ILE A 853 -6.32 -9.94 44.95
CA ILE A 853 -6.39 -10.02 43.48
C ILE A 853 -7.83 -9.79 43.00
N VAL A 854 -8.84 -10.42 43.62
CA VAL A 854 -10.24 -10.31 43.20
C VAL A 854 -10.78 -8.87 43.28
N ILE A 855 -10.39 -8.09 44.30
CA ILE A 855 -10.83 -6.69 44.44
C ILE A 855 -10.17 -5.79 43.38
N LYS A 856 -8.88 -5.97 43.09
CA LYS A 856 -8.20 -5.23 42.01
C LYS A 856 -8.77 -5.54 40.62
N PHE A 857 -9.27 -6.76 40.39
CA PHE A 857 -9.84 -7.18 39.11
C PHE A 857 -11.13 -6.43 38.74
N HIS A 858 -11.81 -5.81 39.70
CA HIS A 858 -13.06 -5.07 39.46
C HIS A 858 -12.83 -3.59 39.11
N GLN A 859 -11.73 -2.97 39.59
CA GLN A 859 -11.41 -1.57 39.28
C GLN A 859 -10.62 -1.42 37.96
N HIS A 860 -9.75 -2.38 37.60
CA HIS A 860 -8.99 -2.28 36.34
C HIS A 860 -9.81 -2.48 35.06
N PHE A 861 -11.11 -2.78 35.15
CA PHE A 861 -12.00 -2.85 33.97
C PHE A 861 -12.83 -1.58 33.74
N THR A 862 -12.86 -0.63 34.68
CA THR A 862 -13.48 0.70 34.50
C THR A 862 -12.47 1.75 34.01
N ASP A 863 -11.19 1.60 34.38
CA ASP A 863 -10.18 2.63 34.16
C ASP A 863 -9.40 2.46 32.84
N ILE A 864 -9.70 1.44 32.02
CA ILE A 864 -9.22 1.33 30.63
C ILE A 864 -10.21 2.04 29.70
N ALA A 865 -10.43 3.33 30.00
CA ALA A 865 -11.21 4.26 29.22
C ALA A 865 -10.61 5.67 29.41
N PHE A 866 -9.94 6.18 28.37
CA PHE A 866 -9.43 7.55 28.24
C PHE A 866 -8.47 8.08 29.31
N HIS A 867 -7.16 7.89 29.08
CA HIS A 867 -6.28 9.05 28.93
C HIS A 867 -5.09 8.76 28.01
N PRO A 868 -4.71 9.66 27.09
CA PRO A 868 -3.43 9.60 26.38
C PRO A 868 -2.26 10.07 27.27
N ASP A 869 -1.05 9.99 26.70
CA ASP A 869 0.28 10.36 27.23
C ASP A 869 0.88 9.42 28.29
N GLY A 870 1.93 8.68 27.91
CA GLY A 870 2.59 7.73 28.82
C GLY A 870 3.62 6.76 28.23
N ILE A 871 4.36 7.12 27.17
CA ILE A 871 5.43 6.24 26.65
C ILE A 871 6.63 6.25 27.62
N PHE A 872 7.03 5.06 28.09
CA PHE A 872 8.26 4.88 28.87
C PHE A 872 9.50 5.24 28.02
N PRO A 873 10.38 6.15 28.46
CA PRO A 873 11.62 6.44 27.74
C PRO A 873 12.60 5.27 27.87
N ALA A 874 12.82 4.56 26.77
CA ALA A 874 13.86 3.53 26.68
C ALA A 874 15.25 4.18 26.71
N ALA A 875 15.91 4.17 27.88
CA ALA A 875 17.24 4.75 28.03
C ALA A 875 18.28 4.06 27.13
N PRO A 876 19.18 4.80 26.46
CA PRO A 876 20.09 4.23 25.46
C PRO A 876 21.16 3.33 26.09
N VAL A 877 21.20 2.07 25.65
CA VAL A 877 22.28 1.13 26.03
C VAL A 877 23.56 1.50 25.28
N GLY A 878 24.41 2.29 25.93
CA GLY A 878 25.64 2.82 25.33
C GLY A 878 26.69 1.74 25.04
N CYS A 879 26.75 1.26 23.79
CA CYS A 879 27.82 0.40 23.29
C CYS A 879 29.18 1.11 23.18
N ARG A 880 29.88 1.29 24.30
CA ARG A 880 31.30 1.63 24.32
C ARG A 880 32.13 0.45 23.78
N ARG A 881 32.58 0.52 22.53
CA ARG A 881 33.71 -0.31 22.06
C ARG A 881 34.97 0.13 22.82
N PHE A 882 35.64 -0.81 23.48
CA PHE A 882 37.02 -0.64 23.91
C PHE A 882 37.94 -0.92 22.73
N THR A 883 38.78 0.05 22.38
CA THR A 883 39.87 -0.12 21.41
C THR A 883 41.05 -0.84 22.07
N VAL A 884 41.71 -1.73 21.34
CA VAL A 884 43.02 -2.30 21.72
C VAL A 884 44.05 -1.82 20.70
N PHE A 885 45.29 -1.61 21.17
CA PHE A 885 46.36 -0.97 20.41
C PHE A 885 46.80 -1.76 19.16
N GLY A 886 47.09 -1.00 18.10
CA GLY A 886 48.01 -1.35 17.01
C GLY A 886 48.71 -0.06 16.59
N GLN A 887 50.04 -0.05 16.55
CA GLN A 887 50.84 1.17 16.32
C GLN A 887 51.21 1.35 14.85
N ASN A 888 51.21 2.63 14.42
CA ASN A 888 52.15 3.32 13.51
C ASN A 888 51.46 4.64 13.08
N THR A 889 51.99 5.83 13.41
CA THR A 889 53.02 6.59 12.65
C THR A 889 52.62 6.84 11.19
N GLU A 890 52.66 8.06 10.64
CA GLU A 890 53.27 9.32 11.12
C GLU A 890 52.70 10.57 10.39
N LEU A 891 52.83 11.76 11.00
CA LEU A 891 52.94 13.13 10.39
C LEU A 891 51.84 13.63 9.40
N SER A 892 51.55 14.93 9.25
CA SER A 892 52.01 16.16 9.93
C SER A 892 50.95 17.29 9.87
N THR A 893 51.10 18.29 10.75
CA THR A 893 50.30 19.53 10.86
C THR A 893 50.66 20.62 9.83
N VAL A 894 49.81 21.66 9.68
CA VAL A 894 50.13 23.13 9.81
C VAL A 894 49.14 24.08 9.05
N ASN A 895 48.74 25.17 9.72
CA ASN A 895 48.09 26.45 9.29
C ASN A 895 46.76 26.45 8.49
N MET A 896 45.79 27.38 8.60
CA MET A 896 45.60 28.73 9.24
C MET A 896 45.71 29.96 8.29
N GLU A 897 44.78 30.93 8.47
CA GLU A 897 44.67 32.30 7.89
C GLU A 897 44.23 32.46 6.40
N ARG A 898 43.72 33.61 5.88
CA ARG A 898 42.82 34.72 6.39
C ARG A 898 42.46 35.69 5.20
N MET A 899 41.76 36.81 5.48
CA MET A 899 41.29 37.94 4.61
C MET A 899 39.93 37.72 3.93
N GLN A 900 38.92 38.60 3.87
CA GLN A 900 38.68 40.06 4.06
C GLN A 900 38.82 41.00 2.83
N HIS A 901 37.71 41.66 2.44
CA HIS A 901 37.49 43.11 2.22
C HIS A 901 36.00 43.34 1.77
N HIS A 902 35.17 44.20 2.41
CA HIS A 902 34.94 45.68 2.25
C HIS A 902 34.13 46.04 0.97
N VAL A 903 33.19 47.02 0.90
CA VAL A 903 32.92 48.33 1.59
C VAL A 903 31.38 48.60 1.72
N ALA A 904 30.82 48.99 2.90
CA ALA A 904 30.18 50.29 3.33
C ALA A 904 29.21 51.04 2.36
N PHE A 905 28.19 51.85 2.74
CA PHE A 905 27.92 52.81 3.86
C PHE A 905 26.43 52.76 4.34
N ALA A 906 26.04 52.82 5.64
CA ALA A 906 25.89 53.95 6.62
C ALA A 906 24.47 54.61 6.66
N GLY A 907 23.88 55.11 7.78
CA GLY A 907 24.26 55.19 9.22
C GLY A 907 23.37 54.30 10.15
N ASN A 908 22.76 54.72 11.28
CA ASN A 908 22.74 55.97 12.07
C ASN A 908 22.26 55.71 13.56
N HIS A 909 22.23 56.71 14.47
CA HIS A 909 22.21 56.55 15.96
C HIS A 909 21.53 57.73 16.75
N PRO A 910 21.70 57.91 18.11
CA PRO A 910 21.36 57.10 19.32
C PRO A 910 20.52 57.98 20.33
N PRO A 911 20.58 57.95 21.70
CA PRO A 911 21.05 57.00 22.74
C PRO A 911 19.97 56.70 23.86
N LEU A 912 20.25 57.00 25.16
CA LEU A 912 19.41 56.81 26.40
C LEU A 912 19.18 55.35 26.89
N ILE A 913 18.91 55.00 28.18
CA ILE A 913 19.21 55.61 29.52
C ILE A 913 19.19 54.50 30.64
N LEU A 914 19.39 54.86 31.93
CA LEU A 914 19.63 54.02 33.14
C LEU A 914 19.12 54.76 34.43
N PRO A 915 19.37 54.41 35.73
CA PRO A 915 19.81 53.16 36.45
C PRO A 915 19.06 52.86 37.82
N PHE A 916 19.62 51.93 38.64
CA PHE A 916 19.50 51.72 40.13
C PHE A 916 18.31 50.91 40.76
N ARG A 917 18.42 50.39 42.01
CA ARG A 917 19.23 49.25 42.56
C ARG A 917 19.38 49.28 44.12
N ARG A 918 18.79 48.30 44.87
CA ARG A 918 18.97 47.96 46.33
C ARG A 918 18.43 49.01 47.33
N ARG A 919 18.19 48.81 48.66
CA ARG A 919 18.52 47.82 49.76
C ARG A 919 17.39 47.98 50.86
N LYS A 920 17.21 47.31 52.03
CA LYS A 920 17.80 46.20 52.86
C LYS A 920 16.76 45.79 53.95
N GLN A 921 16.97 44.66 54.67
CA GLN A 921 16.48 44.26 56.02
C GLN A 921 15.08 43.59 56.18
N GLY A 922 14.94 42.54 57.03
CA GLY A 922 16.00 41.83 57.79
C GLY A 922 15.57 40.58 58.59
N ASN A 923 16.57 39.82 59.07
CA ASN A 923 16.51 38.50 59.79
C ASN A 923 16.15 37.30 58.86
N ILE A 924 16.38 36.00 59.12
CA ILE A 924 17.17 35.13 60.06
C ILE A 924 17.13 33.68 59.44
N HIS A 925 17.98 32.65 59.62
CA HIS A 925 19.41 32.33 59.84
C HIS A 925 19.59 30.81 59.41
N ILE A 926 20.60 29.94 59.65
CA ILE A 926 21.76 29.90 60.56
C ILE A 926 23.02 29.16 59.99
N LYS A 927 23.17 27.83 60.12
CA LYS A 927 24.39 27.00 59.88
C LYS A 927 24.01 25.52 59.64
N GLY A 928 24.80 24.62 59.01
CA GLY A 928 26.08 24.75 58.27
C GLY A 928 26.87 23.41 58.14
N PHE A 929 27.95 23.38 57.32
CA PHE A 929 29.05 22.36 57.23
C PHE A 929 28.76 20.99 56.52
N THR A 930 29.31 20.66 55.32
CA THR A 930 30.63 20.04 54.91
C THR A 930 30.74 18.51 55.12
N VAL A 931 31.44 17.63 54.37
CA VAL A 931 32.15 17.46 53.06
C VAL A 931 32.84 16.06 53.13
N ASP A 932 33.28 15.44 52.02
CA ASP A 932 34.18 14.25 51.92
C ASP A 932 33.65 12.84 52.36
N SER A 933 34.16 11.67 51.91
CA SER A 933 34.98 11.27 50.72
C SER A 933 35.09 9.71 50.57
N ILE A 934 35.81 9.20 49.54
CA ILE A 934 36.50 7.87 49.47
C ILE A 934 35.62 6.57 49.36
N ARG A 935 36.08 5.39 48.89
CA ARG A 935 36.85 4.94 47.68
C ARG A 935 36.94 3.37 47.66
N ILE A 936 36.87 2.73 46.47
CA ILE A 936 37.39 1.36 46.10
C ILE A 936 36.96 0.09 46.89
N MET A 937 36.41 -0.91 46.17
CA MET A 937 36.70 -2.38 46.14
C MET A 937 35.56 -3.04 45.32
N GLU A 938 35.77 -3.66 44.16
CA GLU A 938 36.55 -4.86 43.81
C GLU A 938 35.99 -6.19 44.35
N ILE A 939 35.43 -7.03 43.44
CA ILE A 939 35.72 -8.47 43.24
C ILE A 939 34.82 -9.02 42.11
N LYS A 940 35.38 -9.91 41.26
CA LYS A 940 34.65 -10.72 40.26
C LYS A 940 34.84 -12.21 40.53
N THR A 941 33.74 -12.97 40.64
CA THR A 941 33.69 -14.45 40.52
C THR A 941 32.21 -14.88 40.44
N LEU A 942 31.80 -16.01 39.85
CA LEU A 942 32.51 -17.13 39.19
C LEU A 942 31.71 -17.60 37.94
N MET A 943 32.32 -18.39 37.06
CA MET A 943 31.75 -18.89 35.80
C MET A 943 31.11 -20.31 35.88
N THR A 944 29.93 -20.47 35.27
CA THR A 944 29.54 -21.51 34.27
C THR A 944 29.49 -23.02 34.64
N VAL A 945 28.71 -23.79 33.84
CA VAL A 945 28.66 -25.28 33.69
C VAL A 945 27.85 -26.00 34.80
N LEU A 946 26.76 -26.72 34.51
CA LEU A 946 26.78 -28.04 33.83
C LEU A 946 25.56 -28.36 32.92
N HIS A 947 25.74 -29.41 32.11
CA HIS A 947 24.82 -29.98 31.11
C HIS A 947 24.43 -31.43 31.51
N LEU A 948 23.81 -32.20 30.59
CA LEU A 948 23.69 -33.68 30.52
C LEU A 948 22.39 -34.32 31.08
N ARG A 949 21.78 -35.37 30.46
CA ARG A 949 21.78 -35.87 29.06
C ARG A 949 20.69 -36.95 28.84
N HIS A 950 20.61 -37.48 27.61
CA HIS A 950 19.78 -38.60 27.09
C HIS A 950 18.35 -38.19 26.70
N ALA A 951 17.91 -38.16 25.42
CA ALA A 951 18.29 -38.81 24.15
C ALA A 951 17.69 -40.20 23.87
N ALA A 952 16.96 -40.30 22.76
CA ALA A 952 16.58 -41.50 22.04
C ALA A 952 16.44 -41.14 20.54
N MET A 953 16.87 -42.01 19.64
CA MET A 953 16.81 -41.79 18.19
C MET A 953 15.57 -42.44 17.58
N ILE A 954 15.04 -41.87 16.50
CA ILE A 954 14.17 -42.57 15.54
C ILE A 954 14.69 -42.28 14.13
N HIS A 955 15.06 -43.34 13.40
CA HIS A 955 15.25 -43.28 11.95
C HIS A 955 13.89 -43.18 11.26
N VAL A 956 13.81 -42.36 10.21
CA VAL A 956 12.73 -42.45 9.22
C VAL A 956 13.37 -42.80 7.88
N SER A 957 13.16 -44.03 7.41
CA SER A 957 13.59 -44.48 6.10
C SER A 957 12.62 -43.97 5.04
N VAL A 958 13.13 -43.24 4.04
CA VAL A 958 12.32 -42.82 2.88
C VAL A 958 12.17 -44.01 1.93
N ILE A 959 10.95 -44.54 1.81
CA ILE A 959 10.62 -45.57 0.83
C ILE A 959 10.14 -44.88 -0.45
N HIS A 960 10.80 -45.15 -1.57
CA HIS A 960 10.26 -44.85 -2.90
C HIS A 960 9.14 -45.84 -3.25
N ILE A 961 8.05 -45.34 -3.82
CA ILE A 961 7.09 -46.13 -4.61
C ILE A 961 6.94 -45.41 -5.96
N PRO A 962 7.09 -46.11 -7.10
CA PRO A 962 7.18 -45.49 -8.42
C PRO A 962 5.81 -45.19 -9.05
N HIS A 963 5.86 -44.58 -10.25
CA HIS A 963 4.73 -44.34 -11.13
C HIS A 963 3.82 -45.57 -11.30
N ILE A 964 2.50 -45.33 -11.31
CA ILE A 964 1.53 -46.15 -12.03
C ILE A 964 0.94 -45.27 -13.13
N ALA A 965 1.07 -45.71 -14.38
CA ALA A 965 0.24 -45.25 -15.47
C ALA A 965 -0.90 -46.25 -15.68
N MET A 966 -2.08 -45.78 -16.07
CA MET A 966 -3.10 -46.60 -16.71
C MET A 966 -3.50 -45.95 -18.04
N ILE A 967 -3.67 -46.79 -19.05
CA ILE A 967 -4.01 -46.41 -20.43
C ILE A 967 -5.17 -47.31 -20.87
N HIS A 968 -6.02 -46.78 -21.75
CA HIS A 968 -7.15 -47.42 -22.44
C HIS A 968 -8.40 -47.73 -21.62
N HIS A 969 -9.52 -47.17 -22.10
CA HIS A 969 -10.40 -48.00 -22.91
C HIS A 969 -10.85 -47.27 -24.19
N HIS A 970 -10.81 -47.99 -25.32
CA HIS A 970 -11.57 -47.68 -26.56
C HIS A 970 -13.03 -48.18 -26.39
N ALA A 971 -14.04 -47.79 -27.17
CA ALA A 971 -14.27 -46.65 -28.10
C ALA A 971 -15.75 -46.72 -28.62
N MET A 972 -16.13 -45.81 -29.53
CA MET A 972 -17.27 -45.88 -30.48
C MET A 972 -18.72 -46.04 -29.97
N VAL A 973 -19.57 -45.04 -30.28
CA VAL A 973 -20.82 -45.20 -31.06
C VAL A 973 -20.91 -44.02 -32.05
N HIS A 974 -21.62 -44.18 -33.18
CA HIS A 974 -21.56 -43.30 -34.36
C HIS A 974 -22.89 -42.56 -34.67
N ALA A 975 -22.76 -41.31 -35.18
CA ALA A 975 -23.54 -40.68 -36.27
C ALA A 975 -25.06 -40.36 -36.15
N GLY A 976 -25.48 -39.36 -36.95
CA GLY A 976 -26.87 -38.90 -37.20
C GLY A 976 -27.05 -37.39 -36.90
N HIS A 977 -27.18 -36.43 -37.83
CA HIS A 977 -28.20 -36.18 -38.89
C HIS A 977 -29.63 -36.02 -38.31
N ARG A 978 -30.45 -35.01 -38.69
CA ARG A 978 -30.36 -33.92 -39.70
C ARG A 978 -31.42 -32.80 -39.41
N LEU A 979 -31.43 -31.75 -40.26
CA LEU A 979 -32.42 -30.64 -40.51
C LEU A 979 -33.77 -30.65 -39.74
N VAL A 980 -34.29 -29.54 -39.17
CA VAL A 980 -34.65 -28.20 -39.72
C VAL A 980 -35.96 -28.16 -40.55
N ALA A 981 -37.05 -27.62 -39.94
CA ALA A 981 -38.27 -27.01 -40.53
C ALA A 981 -39.25 -26.57 -39.41
N ILE A 982 -40.25 -25.69 -39.55
CA ILE A 982 -40.34 -24.32 -40.16
C ILE A 982 -41.69 -23.66 -39.74
N PHE A 983 -41.67 -22.45 -39.14
CA PHE A 983 -42.80 -21.47 -38.97
C PHE A 983 -44.11 -21.97 -38.24
N PHE A 984 -45.14 -21.18 -37.86
CA PHE A 984 -45.53 -19.75 -38.09
C PHE A 984 -46.40 -19.19 -36.93
N ALA A 985 -46.35 -17.86 -36.73
CA ALA A 985 -47.44 -16.91 -36.34
C ALA A 985 -48.26 -16.97 -35.02
N SER A 986 -48.28 -15.81 -34.36
CA SER A 986 -49.45 -15.04 -33.84
C SER A 986 -50.04 -15.27 -32.42
N ALA A 987 -50.64 -14.19 -31.90
CA ALA A 987 -51.20 -13.96 -30.55
C ALA A 987 -52.76 -13.81 -30.65
N PRO A 988 -53.55 -13.14 -29.76
CA PRO A 988 -53.26 -12.36 -28.53
C PRO A 988 -54.23 -12.56 -27.33
N ALA A 989 -53.96 -11.89 -26.19
CA ALA A 989 -54.96 -11.38 -25.25
C ALA A 989 -54.37 -10.30 -24.30
N SER A 990 -55.18 -9.31 -23.90
CA SER A 990 -54.90 -8.21 -22.93
C SER A 990 -56.26 -7.73 -22.35
N PRO A 991 -56.45 -6.64 -21.54
CA PRO A 991 -55.59 -5.50 -21.18
C PRO A 991 -55.23 -5.52 -19.65
N SER A 992 -55.36 -4.54 -18.74
CA SER A 992 -55.90 -3.16 -18.72
C SER A 992 -55.55 -2.32 -17.47
N TYR A 993 -55.21 -1.03 -17.66
CA TYR A 993 -55.67 0.18 -16.90
C TYR A 993 -55.32 0.32 -15.39
N ARG A 994 -55.00 1.52 -14.82
CA ARG A 994 -54.71 2.88 -15.35
C ARG A 994 -54.18 3.84 -14.24
N ALA A 995 -53.19 4.70 -14.54
CA ALA A 995 -52.85 6.00 -13.88
C ALA A 995 -52.56 6.01 -12.34
N SER A 996 -52.03 7.08 -11.70
CA SER A 996 -51.68 8.46 -12.12
C SER A 996 -50.53 9.06 -11.29
N ASP A 997 -49.71 9.93 -11.90
CA ASP A 997 -48.89 10.99 -11.28
C ASP A 997 -49.78 12.11 -10.64
N PRO A 998 -49.28 13.07 -9.83
CA PRO A 998 -47.86 13.47 -9.62
C PRO A 998 -47.33 13.44 -8.17
#